data_AF-A0A8T0LX97-F1
#
_entry.id   AF-A0A8T0LX97-F1
#
_cell.length_a   1.000
_cell.length_b   1.000
_cell.length_c   1.000
_cell.angle_alpha   90.00
_cell.angle_beta   90.00
_cell.angle_gamma   90.00
#
_symmetry.space_group_name_H-M   'P 1'
#
loop_
_entity.id
_entity.type
_entity.pdbx_description
1 polymer ?
#
loop_
_entity_poly.entity_id
_entity_poly.type
_entity_poly.pdbx_seq_one_letter_code
_entity_poly.pdbx_strand_id
1 'polypeptide(L)'
;MIEQATATAAITQVAENDSTPKDQLVITKNTKMEGEALPQKQPIQRQSSPAAKVLFLDGIRGAAVIFVVTQHCGYMHDIFMGAVGVDAFFVLSSFLLTMIFMKKSIKLLAEGASYRKWAYTLADYFSKRFFRVYPLFTLLSIALWLMPFEYKHQFYKVSKPEDFNLFLTLTFHPEHRHYLMWTLPLEISYYFVLPAFVLSVLKTGRFWWMAFIPLYVWVVHEGLYTTRDNYYRQPLTKHLPTFIAGSMAAVIFVKLEAWMKTTGFKFQTLHTVALRVVEAVLIAAYLSVVFRGLFFNWLDASLPPATHYIMPFTSVKLSLLIVIEMVHPSTVSLIFEWVVFRYLGKISFSVYLLHVFVIYIKPISSQPSYYDRTFSFFGLTTGQEVSMLVGAGCKFSNYTGLPKATPSEPSYRLQLDPGLGKGIYVLHFTQFNLPDADVLVLRSPDTQHTSPQVTVLSGKNATGKFYSAAIPGDGVVLELYKAATPDKANSSSCRGFEVSGLLFSPKELVEEASRLKTAVGVPASNNSNTNSSNNVINNESICGTDESVEAACAPSATNNEEGAVMFTRSQAVARLSIIKENGMEIAYCTGWLLGCDGHLITNQHCIGDAQDALNTKVEFLAESSSCGSNDTCDKRGGCPGPVGVLSTTLVAVSEDLDYALVRLAANTSANFSELYAKTGGYLQFRESGPVLEEKIYIPQHPLGYGKRIAWLYKGEPGRIESLTVTDCRNDDVGYYVDTQEGSSGSPIVGVSDNSVVALHHCGGCLNGGIPGPSIVADLTAKGVLPACAVE
;
A
#
# COMPACT_ATOMS: atom_id res chain seq x y z
N MET A 1 -26.30 -59.43 14.21
CA MET A 1 -26.59 -60.52 13.26
C MET A 1 -25.92 -60.15 11.95
N ILE A 2 -25.40 -61.11 11.20
CA ILE A 2 -24.45 -60.92 10.08
C ILE A 2 -23.03 -60.55 10.57
N GLU A 3 -22.06 -61.13 9.87
CA GLU A 3 -20.61 -61.20 10.10
C GLU A 3 -19.88 -59.90 9.63
N GLN A 4 -18.56 -59.72 9.73
CA GLN A 4 -17.46 -60.69 9.85
C GLN A 4 -16.18 -60.09 10.50
N ALA A 5 -15.52 -60.90 11.33
CA ALA A 5 -14.19 -60.69 11.94
C ALA A 5 -13.68 -62.11 12.35
N THR A 6 -12.42 -62.41 12.67
CA THR A 6 -11.22 -61.62 13.02
C THR A 6 -9.98 -62.49 12.75
N ALA A 7 -8.77 -61.94 12.70
CA ALA A 7 -7.54 -62.76 12.75
C ALA A 7 -6.38 -62.01 13.45
N THR A 8 -6.12 -62.37 14.71
CA THR A 8 -4.99 -61.84 15.51
C THR A 8 -4.49 -62.93 16.47
N ALA A 9 -3.20 -63.29 16.42
CA ALA A 9 -2.50 -64.09 17.42
C ALA A 9 -0.98 -63.88 17.28
N ALA A 10 -0.20 -64.06 18.35
CA ALA A 10 1.23 -63.73 18.36
C ALA A 10 2.07 -64.53 19.38
N ILE A 11 3.38 -64.67 19.08
CA ILE A 11 4.53 -64.87 20.00
C ILE A 11 4.64 -66.17 20.82
N THR A 12 5.82 -66.82 20.74
CA THR A 12 6.67 -67.47 21.79
C THR A 12 7.92 -68.01 21.05
N GLN A 13 9.13 -67.44 21.16
CA GLN A 13 10.21 -67.69 22.15
C GLN A 13 10.71 -69.17 22.24
N VAL A 14 11.99 -69.52 22.46
CA VAL A 14 13.30 -68.82 22.55
C VAL A 14 14.44 -69.84 22.38
N ALA A 15 15.63 -69.45 21.89
CA ALA A 15 16.93 -70.08 22.20
C ALA A 15 18.10 -69.18 21.75
N GLU A 16 19.18 -69.12 22.54
CA GLU A 16 20.39 -68.30 22.30
C GLU A 16 21.62 -69.17 22.03
N ASN A 17 22.64 -68.62 21.34
CA ASN A 17 24.03 -68.72 21.83
C ASN A 17 24.94 -67.64 21.21
N ASP A 18 26.05 -67.34 21.88
CA ASP A 18 26.88 -66.15 21.68
C ASP A 18 28.28 -66.45 21.07
N SER A 19 29.01 -65.39 20.69
CA SER A 19 30.46 -65.18 20.65
C SER A 19 31.04 -64.63 19.33
N THR A 20 31.96 -63.67 19.47
CA THR A 20 32.82 -63.06 18.42
C THR A 20 34.29 -63.34 18.81
N PRO A 21 35.32 -63.19 17.92
CA PRO A 21 35.94 -61.86 17.72
C PRO A 21 36.79 -61.58 16.44
N LYS A 22 36.94 -60.27 16.14
CA LYS A 22 38.15 -59.51 15.68
C LYS A 22 38.95 -59.82 14.39
N ASP A 23 39.08 -58.76 13.59
CA ASP A 23 40.31 -58.11 13.08
C ASP A 23 41.57 -58.93 12.70
N GLN A 24 42.09 -58.74 11.47
CA GLN A 24 43.16 -57.73 11.26
C GLN A 24 43.52 -57.40 9.79
N LEU A 25 44.21 -56.26 9.66
CA LEU A 25 44.71 -55.61 8.44
C LEU A 25 46.02 -56.24 7.93
N VAL A 26 46.23 -56.32 6.61
CA VAL A 26 47.55 -56.48 5.98
C VAL A 26 47.78 -55.37 4.95
N ILE A 27 48.98 -54.78 4.93
CA ILE A 27 49.33 -53.61 4.13
C ILE A 27 50.10 -54.03 2.87
N THR A 28 49.79 -53.41 1.73
CA THR A 28 50.76 -53.26 0.63
C THR A 28 50.56 -51.90 -0.05
N LYS A 29 51.65 -51.17 -0.32
CA LYS A 29 51.63 -49.84 -0.96
C LYS A 29 51.82 -49.95 -2.47
N ASN A 30 51.22 -49.01 -3.21
CA ASN A 30 51.62 -48.39 -4.51
C ASN A 30 50.37 -48.08 -5.36
N THR A 31 50.19 -46.96 -6.07
CA THR A 31 50.86 -45.63 -6.09
C THR A 31 49.86 -44.63 -6.71
N LYS A 32 49.86 -43.35 -6.26
CA LYS A 32 49.19 -42.13 -6.83
C LYS A 32 47.95 -42.34 -7.73
N MET A 33 46.75 -41.99 -7.24
CA MET A 33 46.17 -40.63 -7.38
C MET A 33 46.03 -40.10 -8.81
N GLU A 34 44.84 -40.29 -9.38
CA GLU A 34 43.94 -39.20 -9.78
C GLU A 34 42.50 -39.74 -9.73
N GLY A 35 41.49 -38.89 -9.52
CA GLY A 35 40.13 -39.35 -9.19
C GLY A 35 39.02 -38.49 -9.80
N GLU A 36 38.31 -39.05 -10.77
CA GLU A 36 37.08 -38.47 -11.30
C GLU A 36 35.89 -38.78 -10.37
N ALA A 37 35.23 -37.73 -9.89
CA ALA A 37 34.04 -37.85 -9.05
C ALA A 37 32.77 -38.00 -9.89
N LEU A 38 31.79 -38.77 -9.41
CA LEU A 38 30.48 -38.87 -10.06
C LEU A 38 29.81 -37.49 -10.16
N PRO A 39 29.12 -37.18 -11.27
CA PRO A 39 28.47 -35.88 -11.46
C PRO A 39 27.35 -35.67 -10.43
N GLN A 40 27.51 -34.65 -9.57
CA GLN A 40 26.48 -34.29 -8.60
C GLN A 40 25.21 -33.79 -9.29
N LYS A 41 24.07 -34.32 -8.84
CA LYS A 41 22.74 -34.01 -9.34
C LYS A 41 22.29 -32.64 -8.85
N GLN A 42 22.47 -31.59 -9.66
CA GLN A 42 22.10 -30.22 -9.30
C GLN A 42 20.62 -30.13 -8.87
N PRO A 43 20.29 -29.42 -7.77
CA PRO A 43 18.92 -29.20 -7.35
C PRO A 43 18.22 -28.27 -8.34
N ILE A 44 17.06 -28.69 -8.85
CA ILE A 44 16.24 -27.89 -9.76
C ILE A 44 15.68 -26.69 -8.98
N GLN A 45 16.25 -25.50 -9.19
CA GLN A 45 15.68 -24.25 -8.70
C GLN A 45 14.26 -24.08 -9.26
N ARG A 46 13.24 -24.25 -8.40
CA ARG A 46 11.89 -23.80 -8.70
C ARG A 46 11.85 -22.28 -8.59
N GLN A 47 12.25 -21.58 -9.65
CA GLN A 47 11.95 -20.16 -9.80
C GLN A 47 10.43 -19.98 -9.94
N SER A 48 9.75 -19.84 -8.79
CA SER A 48 8.37 -19.35 -8.75
C SER A 48 8.40 -17.84 -9.00
N SER A 49 8.49 -17.45 -10.28
CA SER A 49 8.40 -16.05 -10.68
C SER A 49 7.11 -15.45 -10.12
N PRO A 50 7.15 -14.27 -9.44
CA PRO A 50 5.92 -13.57 -9.07
C PRO A 50 5.12 -13.30 -10.33
N ALA A 51 3.79 -13.45 -10.26
CA ALA A 51 2.92 -13.36 -11.43
C ALA A 51 3.05 -11.97 -12.09
N ALA A 52 3.69 -11.92 -13.26
CA ALA A 52 4.03 -10.67 -13.93
C ALA A 52 2.78 -9.78 -14.10
N LYS A 53 2.77 -8.65 -13.39
CA LYS A 53 1.66 -7.71 -13.41
C LYS A 53 1.63 -7.02 -14.77
N VAL A 54 0.59 -7.27 -15.56
CA VAL A 54 0.46 -6.73 -16.92
C VAL A 54 0.19 -5.22 -16.85
N LEU A 55 1.21 -4.42 -17.14
CA LEU A 55 1.24 -3.01 -16.78
C LEU A 55 0.31 -2.16 -17.67
N PHE A 56 0.20 -2.47 -18.96
CA PHE A 56 -0.67 -1.74 -19.88
C PHE A 56 -2.17 -1.83 -19.51
N LEU A 57 -2.60 -2.88 -18.80
CA LEU A 57 -4.00 -3.03 -18.38
C LEU A 57 -4.40 -2.07 -17.25
N ASP A 58 -3.45 -1.65 -16.39
CA ASP A 58 -3.68 -0.51 -15.51
C ASP A 58 -3.73 0.78 -16.33
N GLY A 59 -2.91 0.92 -17.39
CA GLY A 59 -2.97 2.03 -18.33
C GLY A 59 -4.33 2.26 -18.99
N ILE A 60 -4.98 1.21 -19.51
CA ILE A 60 -6.32 1.32 -20.11
C ILE A 60 -7.37 1.75 -19.05
N ARG A 61 -7.22 1.38 -17.77
CA ARG A 61 -8.06 1.91 -16.67
C ARG A 61 -7.86 3.40 -16.45
N GLY A 62 -6.63 3.89 -16.58
CA GLY A 62 -6.32 5.33 -16.53
C GLY A 62 -7.00 6.10 -17.66
N ALA A 63 -6.88 5.62 -18.90
CA ALA A 63 -7.59 6.21 -20.03
C ALA A 63 -9.13 6.16 -19.85
N ALA A 64 -9.66 5.05 -19.33
CA ALA A 64 -11.09 4.90 -19.04
C ALA A 64 -11.59 5.90 -17.98
N VAL A 65 -10.82 6.18 -16.91
CA VAL A 65 -11.23 7.18 -15.92
C VAL A 65 -11.14 8.60 -16.48
N ILE A 66 -10.13 8.89 -17.31
CA ILE A 66 -10.02 10.18 -18.00
C ILE A 66 -11.26 10.44 -18.87
N PHE A 67 -11.71 9.45 -19.64
CA PHE A 67 -12.92 9.58 -20.47
C PHE A 67 -14.19 9.88 -19.65
N VAL A 68 -14.36 9.24 -18.48
CA VAL A 68 -15.49 9.50 -17.57
C VAL A 68 -15.45 10.92 -17.00
N VAL A 69 -14.30 11.30 -16.42
CA VAL A 69 -14.07 12.64 -15.86
C VAL A 69 -14.30 13.73 -16.91
N THR A 70 -13.72 13.55 -18.09
CA THR A 70 -13.75 14.54 -19.19
C THR A 70 -15.16 14.82 -19.67
N GLN A 71 -15.99 13.78 -19.83
CA GLN A 71 -17.41 13.92 -20.11
C GLN A 71 -18.11 14.75 -19.02
N HIS A 72 -17.84 14.45 -17.74
CA HIS A 72 -18.49 15.14 -16.62
C HIS A 72 -17.99 16.57 -16.38
N CYS A 73 -16.78 16.94 -16.82
CA CYS A 73 -16.33 18.33 -16.93
C CYS A 73 -17.11 19.15 -17.98
N GLY A 74 -17.92 18.50 -18.83
CA GLY A 74 -18.69 19.14 -19.88
C GLY A 74 -18.05 19.13 -21.27
N TYR A 75 -16.81 18.63 -21.42
CA TYR A 75 -16.14 18.54 -22.73
C TYR A 75 -16.72 17.39 -23.58
N MET A 76 -16.74 17.59 -24.91
CA MET A 76 -17.11 16.59 -25.93
C MET A 76 -18.38 15.76 -25.59
N HIS A 77 -19.42 16.45 -25.14
CA HIS A 77 -20.66 15.84 -24.68
C HIS A 77 -21.39 15.02 -25.77
N ASP A 78 -21.21 15.44 -27.03
CA ASP A 78 -21.69 14.87 -28.28
C ASP A 78 -20.98 13.57 -28.71
N ILE A 79 -19.86 13.24 -28.06
CA ILE A 79 -18.98 12.11 -28.40
C ILE A 79 -19.12 10.93 -27.40
N PHE A 80 -19.80 11.14 -26.27
CA PHE A 80 -20.15 10.10 -25.28
C PHE A 80 -18.95 9.32 -24.70
N MET A 81 -17.77 9.95 -24.59
CA MET A 81 -16.54 9.31 -24.10
C MET A 81 -16.72 8.64 -22.73
N GLY A 82 -17.49 9.24 -21.82
CA GLY A 82 -17.74 8.64 -20.50
C GLY A 82 -18.41 7.26 -20.56
N ALA A 83 -19.26 7.01 -21.56
CA ALA A 83 -19.85 5.70 -21.79
C ALA A 83 -18.83 4.67 -22.28
N VAL A 84 -17.88 5.09 -23.11
CA VAL A 84 -16.75 4.25 -23.56
C VAL A 84 -15.86 3.88 -22.37
N GLY A 85 -15.59 4.83 -21.46
CA GLY A 85 -14.85 4.59 -20.23
C GLY A 85 -15.52 3.54 -19.32
N VAL A 86 -16.83 3.63 -19.12
CA VAL A 86 -17.61 2.63 -18.36
C VAL A 86 -17.58 1.25 -19.03
N ASP A 87 -17.75 1.17 -20.35
CA ASP A 87 -17.60 -0.09 -21.11
C ASP A 87 -16.19 -0.69 -20.94
N ALA A 88 -15.15 0.14 -20.97
CA ALA A 88 -13.77 -0.29 -20.78
C ALA A 88 -13.55 -0.87 -19.37
N PHE A 89 -14.11 -0.26 -18.31
CA PHE A 89 -14.05 -0.82 -16.96
C PHE A 89 -14.72 -2.20 -16.87
N PHE A 90 -15.91 -2.37 -17.45
CA PHE A 90 -16.63 -3.65 -17.46
C PHE A 90 -15.86 -4.74 -18.24
N VAL A 91 -15.27 -4.41 -19.40
CA VAL A 91 -14.43 -5.35 -20.17
C VAL A 91 -13.15 -5.72 -19.42
N LEU A 92 -12.42 -4.75 -18.87
CA LEU A 92 -11.17 -5.00 -18.15
C LEU A 92 -11.40 -5.82 -16.87
N SER A 93 -12.51 -5.56 -16.17
CA SER A 93 -12.89 -6.30 -14.96
C SER A 93 -13.22 -7.75 -15.29
N SER A 94 -14.13 -7.99 -16.24
CA SER A 94 -14.51 -9.34 -16.67
C SER A 94 -13.32 -10.13 -17.27
N PHE A 95 -12.49 -9.49 -18.10
CA PHE A 95 -11.28 -10.11 -18.67
C PHE A 95 -10.31 -10.59 -17.57
N LEU A 96 -9.85 -9.68 -16.70
CA LEU A 96 -8.85 -10.01 -15.69
C LEU A 96 -9.35 -11.08 -14.72
N LEU A 97 -10.60 -10.96 -14.26
CA LEU A 97 -11.15 -11.84 -13.24
C LEU A 97 -11.52 -13.21 -13.83
N THR A 98 -11.96 -13.29 -15.09
CA THR A 98 -12.11 -14.57 -15.80
C THR A 98 -10.76 -15.23 -16.06
N MET A 99 -9.73 -14.49 -16.49
CA MET A 99 -8.39 -15.05 -16.71
C MET A 99 -7.81 -15.65 -15.42
N ILE A 100 -7.86 -14.90 -14.32
CA ILE A 100 -7.33 -15.34 -13.01
C ILE A 100 -8.13 -16.53 -12.48
N PHE A 101 -9.47 -16.45 -12.47
CA PHE A 101 -10.31 -17.53 -11.98
C PHE A 101 -10.18 -18.80 -12.83
N MET A 102 -10.16 -18.68 -14.17
CA MET A 102 -9.97 -19.82 -15.09
C MET A 102 -8.62 -20.50 -14.89
N LYS A 103 -7.51 -19.75 -14.75
CA LYS A 103 -6.19 -20.33 -14.44
C LYS A 103 -6.19 -21.05 -13.08
N LYS A 104 -6.84 -20.48 -12.06
CA LYS A 104 -7.00 -21.12 -10.73
C LYS A 104 -7.87 -22.39 -10.81
N SER A 105 -8.99 -22.36 -11.54
CA SER A 105 -9.88 -23.51 -11.75
C SER A 105 -9.21 -24.64 -12.53
N ILE A 106 -8.43 -24.35 -13.57
CA ILE A 106 -7.67 -25.39 -14.32
C ILE A 106 -6.70 -26.11 -13.37
N LYS A 107 -5.98 -25.36 -12.52
CA LYS A 107 -5.09 -25.94 -11.51
C LYS A 107 -5.85 -26.83 -10.50
N LEU A 108 -6.97 -26.34 -9.96
CA LEU A 108 -7.79 -27.12 -9.01
C LEU A 108 -8.38 -28.40 -9.61
N LEU A 109 -8.78 -28.39 -10.88
CA LEU A 109 -9.24 -29.58 -11.59
C LEU A 109 -8.10 -30.59 -11.81
N ALA A 110 -6.91 -30.12 -12.21
CA ALA A 110 -5.74 -30.97 -12.39
C ALA A 110 -5.21 -31.57 -11.06
N GLU A 111 -5.39 -30.87 -9.95
CA GLU A 111 -5.03 -31.34 -8.59
C GLU A 111 -6.08 -32.27 -7.95
N GLY A 112 -7.23 -32.53 -8.60
CA GLY A 112 -8.32 -33.31 -8.00
C GLY A 112 -8.90 -32.66 -6.74
N ALA A 113 -8.91 -31.32 -6.68
CA ALA A 113 -9.18 -30.56 -5.45
C ALA A 113 -10.53 -30.88 -4.79
N SER A 114 -10.49 -31.08 -3.47
CA SER A 114 -11.69 -31.38 -2.66
C SER A 114 -12.69 -30.21 -2.60
N TYR A 115 -13.95 -30.52 -2.32
CA TYR A 115 -15.02 -29.52 -2.18
C TYR A 115 -14.69 -28.41 -1.16
N ARG A 116 -13.95 -28.71 -0.09
CA ARG A 116 -13.48 -27.70 0.88
C ARG A 116 -12.50 -26.70 0.23
N LYS A 117 -11.56 -27.17 -0.60
CA LYS A 117 -10.59 -26.30 -1.32
C LYS A 117 -11.26 -25.45 -2.40
N TRP A 118 -12.34 -25.94 -3.01
CA TRP A 118 -13.22 -25.16 -3.88
C TRP A 118 -14.02 -24.10 -3.13
N ALA A 119 -14.64 -24.44 -2.00
CA ALA A 119 -15.38 -23.49 -1.16
C ALA A 119 -14.48 -22.34 -0.68
N TYR A 120 -13.29 -22.66 -0.15
CA TYR A 120 -12.28 -21.65 0.20
C TYR A 120 -11.86 -20.79 -1.00
N THR A 121 -11.69 -21.37 -2.18
CA THR A 121 -11.36 -20.61 -3.40
C THR A 121 -12.46 -19.66 -3.84
N LEU A 122 -13.74 -20.03 -3.66
CA LEU A 122 -14.88 -19.17 -3.93
C LEU A 122 -15.02 -18.07 -2.88
N ALA A 123 -14.84 -18.38 -1.59
CA ALA A 123 -14.82 -17.39 -0.51
C ALA A 123 -13.72 -16.34 -0.70
N ASP A 124 -12.48 -16.76 -0.97
CA ASP A 124 -11.33 -15.92 -1.33
C ASP A 124 -11.60 -15.02 -2.54
N TYR A 125 -12.30 -15.54 -3.55
CA TYR A 125 -12.72 -14.77 -4.72
C TYR A 125 -13.79 -13.72 -4.39
N PHE A 126 -14.79 -14.04 -3.55
CA PHE A 126 -15.84 -13.09 -3.19
C PHE A 126 -15.40 -12.06 -2.14
N SER A 127 -14.55 -12.42 -1.17
CA SER A 127 -14.11 -11.50 -0.10
C SER A 127 -13.22 -10.37 -0.63
N LYS A 128 -12.12 -10.70 -1.32
CA LYS A 128 -11.20 -9.75 -1.97
C LYS A 128 -11.93 -8.80 -2.93
N ARG A 129 -13.04 -9.26 -3.49
CA ARG A 129 -13.92 -8.51 -4.37
C ARG A 129 -14.89 -7.59 -3.65
N PHE A 130 -15.46 -8.04 -2.54
CA PHE A 130 -16.30 -7.21 -1.66
C PHE A 130 -15.47 -6.05 -1.11
N PHE A 131 -14.33 -6.33 -0.48
CA PHE A 131 -13.45 -5.31 0.10
C PHE A 131 -12.84 -4.35 -0.93
N ARG A 132 -12.69 -4.75 -2.20
CA ARG A 132 -12.25 -3.85 -3.29
C ARG A 132 -13.26 -2.75 -3.63
N VAL A 133 -14.56 -2.95 -3.41
CA VAL A 133 -15.63 -2.09 -3.96
C VAL A 133 -16.55 -1.54 -2.87
N TYR A 134 -16.99 -2.39 -1.96
CA TYR A 134 -18.07 -2.08 -1.01
C TYR A 134 -17.68 -1.11 0.13
N PRO A 135 -16.45 -1.12 0.69
CA PRO A 135 -16.06 -0.18 1.76
C PRO A 135 -16.13 1.29 1.33
N LEU A 136 -15.47 1.68 0.22
CA LEU A 136 -15.50 3.07 -0.27
C LEU A 136 -16.91 3.49 -0.69
N PHE A 137 -17.67 2.59 -1.31
CA PHE A 137 -19.09 2.82 -1.63
C PHE A 137 -19.96 3.02 -0.38
N THR A 138 -19.69 2.29 0.70
CA THR A 138 -20.41 2.41 1.98
C THR A 138 -20.07 3.72 2.67
N LEU A 139 -18.78 4.06 2.77
CA LEU A 139 -18.30 5.34 3.32
C LEU A 139 -18.91 6.52 2.55
N LEU A 140 -18.91 6.47 1.22
CA LEU A 140 -19.59 7.46 0.39
C LEU A 140 -21.10 7.52 0.67
N SER A 141 -21.78 6.38 0.76
CA SER A 141 -23.23 6.34 0.97
C SER A 141 -23.63 6.92 2.33
N ILE A 142 -22.81 6.69 3.37
CA ILE A 142 -22.96 7.27 4.70
C ILE A 142 -22.64 8.78 4.67
N ALA A 143 -21.54 9.19 4.04
CA ALA A 143 -21.18 10.61 3.90
C ALA A 143 -22.27 11.39 3.14
N LEU A 144 -22.80 10.82 2.06
CA LEU A 144 -23.96 11.37 1.36
C LEU A 144 -25.21 11.36 2.23
N TRP A 145 -25.49 10.32 3.03
CA TRP A 145 -26.66 10.29 3.91
C TRP A 145 -26.66 11.44 4.94
N LEU A 146 -25.53 11.66 5.60
CA LEU A 146 -25.31 12.71 6.61
C LEU A 146 -25.36 14.14 6.04
N MET A 147 -25.01 14.29 4.76
CA MET A 147 -24.85 15.58 4.08
C MET A 147 -26.20 16.32 3.83
N PRO A 148 -26.25 17.66 3.87
CA PRO A 148 -27.44 18.43 3.50
C PRO A 148 -27.94 18.18 2.05
N PHE A 149 -29.23 18.42 1.79
CA PHE A 149 -29.87 18.09 0.51
C PHE A 149 -29.28 18.86 -0.68
N GLU A 150 -28.87 20.11 -0.45
CA GLU A 150 -28.28 21.01 -1.44
C GLU A 150 -27.04 20.36 -2.07
N TYR A 151 -26.19 19.76 -1.23
CA TYR A 151 -24.97 19.08 -1.65
C TYR A 151 -25.26 17.66 -2.21
N LYS A 152 -26.24 16.93 -1.66
CA LYS A 152 -26.75 15.66 -2.26
C LYS A 152 -27.19 15.87 -3.70
N HIS A 153 -27.91 16.96 -3.96
CA HIS A 153 -28.34 17.40 -5.28
C HIS A 153 -27.16 17.82 -6.16
N GLN A 154 -26.29 18.71 -5.66
CA GLN A 154 -25.12 19.24 -6.37
C GLN A 154 -24.15 18.16 -6.85
N PHE A 155 -23.76 17.22 -5.98
CA PHE A 155 -22.73 16.22 -6.29
C PHE A 155 -23.29 14.94 -6.90
N TYR A 156 -24.44 14.47 -6.41
CA TYR A 156 -25.00 13.15 -6.76
C TYR A 156 -26.38 13.19 -7.43
N LYS A 157 -26.85 14.39 -7.79
CA LYS A 157 -28.07 14.61 -8.61
C LYS A 157 -29.30 13.90 -8.04
N VAL A 158 -29.38 13.85 -6.70
CA VAL A 158 -30.56 13.42 -5.94
C VAL A 158 -31.67 14.46 -6.18
N SER A 159 -32.81 14.05 -6.73
CA SER A 159 -33.84 15.00 -7.20
C SER A 159 -34.66 15.61 -6.07
N LYS A 160 -34.88 14.88 -4.97
CA LYS A 160 -35.62 15.33 -3.78
C LYS A 160 -34.99 14.84 -2.46
N PRO A 161 -35.30 15.46 -1.31
CA PRO A 161 -34.84 14.98 0.00
C PRO A 161 -35.27 13.54 0.30
N GLU A 162 -36.51 13.14 -0.06
CA GLU A 162 -37.01 11.79 0.15
C GLU A 162 -36.36 10.70 -0.73
N ASP A 163 -35.67 11.08 -1.81
CA ASP A 163 -35.13 10.13 -2.79
C ASP A 163 -33.89 9.36 -2.27
N PHE A 164 -33.21 9.84 -1.22
CA PHE A 164 -31.97 9.21 -0.72
C PHE A 164 -32.20 8.39 0.56
N ASN A 165 -32.40 7.08 0.40
CA ASN A 165 -32.54 6.14 1.51
C ASN A 165 -31.26 5.29 1.66
N LEU A 166 -30.53 5.45 2.77
CA LEU A 166 -29.24 4.77 2.98
C LEU A 166 -29.32 3.24 2.87
N PHE A 167 -30.33 2.60 3.47
CA PHE A 167 -30.49 1.14 3.41
C PHE A 167 -30.75 0.64 1.98
N LEU A 168 -31.61 1.35 1.24
CA LEU A 168 -31.92 1.00 -0.16
C LEU A 168 -30.77 1.32 -1.11
N THR A 169 -29.96 2.35 -0.84
CA THR A 169 -28.70 2.61 -1.55
C THR A 169 -27.70 1.48 -1.31
N LEU A 170 -27.42 1.12 -0.04
CA LEU A 170 -26.46 0.07 0.31
C LEU A 170 -26.85 -1.32 -0.22
N THR A 171 -28.15 -1.63 -0.24
CA THR A 171 -28.69 -2.87 -0.85
C THR A 171 -28.86 -2.78 -2.38
N PHE A 172 -28.37 -1.71 -3.01
CA PHE A 172 -28.40 -1.44 -4.45
C PHE A 172 -29.80 -1.49 -5.10
N HIS A 173 -30.83 -1.09 -4.37
CA HIS A 173 -32.21 -1.03 -4.88
C HIS A 173 -32.28 -0.16 -6.16
N PRO A 174 -32.94 -0.60 -7.26
CA PRO A 174 -32.89 0.07 -8.57
C PRO A 174 -33.20 1.56 -8.54
N GLU A 175 -34.14 1.98 -7.69
CA GLU A 175 -34.57 3.38 -7.57
C GLU A 175 -33.50 4.30 -6.96
N HIS A 176 -32.62 3.77 -6.09
CA HIS A 176 -31.63 4.53 -5.30
C HIS A 176 -30.20 4.42 -5.85
N ARG A 177 -30.05 4.07 -7.14
CA ARG A 177 -28.75 3.99 -7.82
C ARG A 177 -28.28 5.37 -8.30
N HIS A 178 -28.05 6.28 -7.36
CA HIS A 178 -27.85 7.70 -7.66
C HIS A 178 -26.61 7.97 -8.54
N TYR A 179 -26.88 8.62 -9.67
CA TYR A 179 -25.95 9.19 -10.66
C TYR A 179 -24.77 8.33 -11.16
N LEU A 180 -23.75 8.08 -10.34
CA LEU A 180 -22.59 7.23 -10.68
C LEU A 180 -22.68 5.81 -10.11
N MET A 181 -23.49 5.60 -9.07
CA MET A 181 -23.53 4.36 -8.28
C MET A 181 -24.09 3.15 -9.04
N TRP A 182 -24.78 3.38 -10.17
CA TRP A 182 -25.47 2.33 -10.93
C TRP A 182 -24.54 1.28 -11.56
N THR A 183 -23.26 1.61 -11.81
CA THR A 183 -22.28 0.67 -12.36
C THR A 183 -21.84 -0.39 -11.36
N LEU A 184 -21.87 -0.07 -10.05
CA LEU A 184 -21.43 -0.94 -8.96
C LEU A 184 -22.27 -2.22 -8.85
N PRO A 185 -23.62 -2.19 -8.79
CA PRO A 185 -24.41 -3.42 -8.76
C PRO A 185 -24.32 -4.23 -10.05
N LEU A 186 -24.02 -3.61 -11.19
CA LEU A 186 -23.77 -4.33 -12.45
C LEU A 186 -22.47 -5.14 -12.36
N GLU A 187 -21.37 -4.51 -11.94
CA GLU A 187 -20.10 -5.20 -11.74
C GLU A 187 -20.21 -6.29 -10.64
N ILE A 188 -20.90 -6.01 -9.52
CA ILE A 188 -21.10 -6.99 -8.45
C ILE A 188 -22.00 -8.15 -8.90
N SER A 189 -23.09 -7.90 -9.63
CA SER A 189 -23.98 -8.97 -10.13
C SER A 189 -23.24 -9.92 -11.08
N TYR A 190 -22.35 -9.39 -11.93
CA TYR A 190 -21.57 -10.23 -12.83
C TYR A 190 -20.63 -11.21 -12.09
N TYR A 191 -20.31 -10.97 -10.82
CA TYR A 191 -19.41 -11.83 -10.06
C TYR A 191 -20.00 -13.17 -9.68
N PHE A 192 -21.33 -13.26 -9.60
CA PHE A 192 -22.04 -14.51 -9.39
C PHE A 192 -22.19 -15.29 -10.71
N VAL A 193 -22.24 -14.58 -11.85
CA VAL A 193 -22.25 -15.16 -13.21
C VAL A 193 -20.87 -15.74 -13.60
N LEU A 194 -19.78 -15.04 -13.27
CA LEU A 194 -18.42 -15.35 -13.74
C LEU A 194 -17.92 -16.77 -13.38
N PRO A 195 -18.05 -17.27 -12.13
CA PRO A 195 -17.67 -18.65 -11.79
C PRO A 195 -18.47 -19.70 -12.56
N ALA A 196 -19.79 -19.50 -12.73
CA ALA A 196 -20.66 -20.39 -13.48
C ALA A 196 -20.28 -20.42 -14.98
N PHE A 197 -19.96 -19.27 -15.56
CA PHE A 197 -19.44 -19.16 -16.93
C PHE A 197 -18.12 -19.94 -17.11
N VAL A 198 -17.14 -19.71 -16.23
CA VAL A 198 -15.83 -20.39 -16.30
C VAL A 198 -15.97 -21.91 -16.15
N LEU A 199 -16.72 -22.38 -15.15
CA LEU A 199 -16.93 -23.80 -14.94
C LEU A 199 -17.67 -24.48 -16.11
N SER A 200 -18.63 -23.78 -16.73
CA SER A 200 -19.31 -24.27 -17.92
C SER A 200 -18.36 -24.39 -19.11
N VAL A 201 -17.53 -23.37 -19.38
CA VAL A 201 -16.52 -23.40 -20.44
C VAL A 201 -15.52 -24.54 -20.20
N LEU A 202 -15.06 -24.76 -18.96
CA LEU A 202 -14.14 -25.86 -18.64
C LEU A 202 -14.81 -27.24 -18.83
N LYS A 203 -16.08 -27.40 -18.42
CA LYS A 203 -16.86 -28.64 -18.58
C LYS A 203 -17.04 -29.05 -20.05
N THR A 204 -17.11 -28.10 -20.99
CA THR A 204 -17.22 -28.42 -22.43
C THR A 204 -15.93 -28.96 -23.08
N GLY A 205 -14.78 -28.93 -22.39
CA GLY A 205 -13.55 -29.60 -22.82
C GLY A 205 -13.05 -29.21 -24.22
N ARG A 206 -13.03 -30.17 -25.15
CA ARG A 206 -12.63 -29.96 -26.56
C ARG A 206 -13.73 -29.28 -27.41
N PHE A 207 -14.98 -29.33 -26.96
CA PHE A 207 -16.15 -28.86 -27.71
C PHE A 207 -16.58 -27.43 -27.36
N TRP A 208 -15.81 -26.71 -26.54
CA TRP A 208 -16.09 -25.35 -26.08
C TRP A 208 -16.51 -24.38 -27.21
N TRP A 209 -15.87 -24.48 -28.38
CA TRP A 209 -16.17 -23.67 -29.56
C TRP A 209 -17.64 -23.78 -30.03
N MET A 210 -18.30 -24.94 -29.85
CA MET A 210 -19.69 -25.15 -30.27
C MET A 210 -20.68 -24.27 -29.49
N ALA A 211 -20.40 -23.99 -28.21
CA ALA A 211 -21.17 -23.05 -27.39
C ALA A 211 -20.64 -21.61 -27.51
N PHE A 212 -19.34 -21.45 -27.75
CA PHE A 212 -18.66 -20.16 -27.78
C PHE A 212 -18.99 -19.33 -29.04
N ILE A 213 -19.08 -19.96 -30.22
CA ILE A 213 -19.44 -19.27 -31.47
C ILE A 213 -20.84 -18.62 -31.41
N PRO A 214 -21.94 -19.35 -31.10
CA PRO A 214 -23.27 -18.74 -31.02
C PRO A 214 -23.37 -17.70 -29.90
N LEU A 215 -22.67 -17.88 -28.78
CA LEU A 215 -22.58 -16.86 -27.74
C LEU A 215 -21.89 -15.58 -28.24
N TYR A 216 -20.84 -15.69 -29.06
CA TYR A 216 -20.14 -14.53 -29.61
C TYR A 216 -21.00 -13.79 -30.64
N VAL A 217 -21.72 -14.53 -31.48
CA VAL A 217 -22.72 -13.97 -32.41
C VAL A 217 -23.81 -13.22 -31.64
N TRP A 218 -24.33 -13.79 -30.55
CA TRP A 218 -25.29 -13.12 -29.67
C TRP A 218 -24.72 -11.87 -29.00
N VAL A 219 -23.48 -11.91 -28.49
CA VAL A 219 -22.79 -10.73 -27.92
C VAL A 219 -22.67 -9.59 -28.94
N VAL A 220 -22.34 -9.91 -30.20
CA VAL A 220 -22.26 -8.93 -31.29
C VAL A 220 -23.65 -8.43 -31.69
N HIS A 221 -24.65 -9.31 -31.76
CA HIS A 221 -26.04 -8.95 -32.07
C HIS A 221 -26.62 -7.96 -31.05
N GLU A 222 -26.62 -8.33 -29.76
CA GLU A 222 -27.11 -7.45 -28.69
C GLU A 222 -26.33 -6.14 -28.64
N GLY A 223 -25.00 -6.20 -28.81
CA GLY A 223 -24.17 -5.00 -28.83
C GLY A 223 -24.48 -4.03 -29.98
N LEU A 224 -25.05 -4.50 -31.09
CA LEU A 224 -25.44 -3.67 -32.24
C LEU A 224 -26.90 -3.21 -32.20
N TYR A 225 -27.80 -4.02 -31.64
CA TYR A 225 -29.26 -3.78 -31.73
C TYR A 225 -29.93 -3.36 -30.41
N THR A 226 -29.34 -3.63 -29.25
CA THR A 226 -29.94 -3.27 -27.94
C THR A 226 -29.48 -1.89 -27.48
N THR A 227 -30.41 -0.92 -27.41
CA THR A 227 -30.10 0.46 -26.99
C THR A 227 -29.75 0.53 -25.51
N ARG A 228 -28.76 1.37 -25.18
CA ARG A 228 -28.24 1.57 -23.82
C ARG A 228 -28.24 3.05 -23.49
N ASP A 229 -29.26 3.47 -22.75
CA ASP A 229 -29.60 4.87 -22.51
C ASP A 229 -28.93 5.37 -21.22
N ASN A 230 -28.75 6.68 -21.02
CA ASN A 230 -28.04 7.21 -19.82
C ASN A 230 -28.83 7.10 -18.49
N TYR A 231 -29.84 6.25 -18.42
CA TYR A 231 -30.73 6.19 -17.28
C TYR A 231 -30.14 5.32 -16.17
N TYR A 232 -29.90 5.92 -15.00
CA TYR A 232 -29.21 5.35 -13.83
C TYR A 232 -29.85 4.07 -13.23
N ARG A 233 -30.94 3.57 -13.81
CA ARG A 233 -31.59 2.31 -13.44
C ARG A 233 -31.35 1.18 -14.46
N GLN A 234 -30.26 1.24 -15.24
CA GLN A 234 -29.93 0.16 -16.20
C GLN A 234 -29.92 -1.22 -15.51
N PRO A 235 -30.55 -2.24 -16.11
CA PRO A 235 -30.45 -3.62 -15.66
C PRO A 235 -29.15 -4.28 -16.17
N LEU A 236 -28.69 -5.35 -15.49
CA LEU A 236 -27.53 -6.12 -15.95
C LEU A 236 -27.70 -6.64 -17.38
N THR A 237 -28.92 -7.00 -17.79
CA THR A 237 -29.19 -7.56 -19.13
C THR A 237 -28.69 -6.68 -20.27
N LYS A 238 -28.87 -5.35 -20.20
CA LYS A 238 -28.38 -4.38 -21.21
C LYS A 238 -26.84 -4.27 -21.26
N HIS A 239 -26.12 -4.71 -20.23
CA HIS A 239 -24.64 -4.67 -20.16
C HIS A 239 -23.98 -6.06 -20.12
N LEU A 240 -24.77 -7.13 -20.04
CA LEU A 240 -24.28 -8.51 -20.03
C LEU A 240 -23.43 -8.85 -21.28
N PRO A 241 -23.73 -8.38 -22.51
CA PRO A 241 -22.84 -8.55 -23.65
C PRO A 241 -21.45 -7.93 -23.45
N THR A 242 -21.34 -6.77 -22.79
CA THR A 242 -20.06 -6.11 -22.48
C THR A 242 -19.21 -6.96 -21.54
N PHE A 243 -19.78 -7.43 -20.43
CA PHE A 243 -19.06 -8.30 -19.49
C PHE A 243 -18.68 -9.64 -20.14
N ILE A 244 -19.59 -10.26 -20.90
CA ILE A 244 -19.29 -11.52 -21.59
C ILE A 244 -18.20 -11.32 -22.66
N ALA A 245 -18.16 -10.20 -23.39
CA ALA A 245 -17.09 -9.91 -24.36
C ALA A 245 -15.68 -9.91 -23.75
N GLY A 246 -15.52 -9.40 -22.52
CA GLY A 246 -14.25 -9.45 -21.78
C GLY A 246 -13.91 -10.85 -21.26
N SER A 247 -14.89 -11.56 -20.71
CA SER A 247 -14.70 -12.96 -20.27
C SER A 247 -14.41 -13.92 -21.42
N MET A 248 -15.00 -13.70 -22.60
CA MET A 248 -14.70 -14.45 -23.82
C MET A 248 -13.28 -14.17 -24.32
N ALA A 249 -12.84 -12.91 -24.33
CA ALA A 249 -11.45 -12.55 -24.60
C ALA A 249 -10.47 -13.25 -23.64
N ALA A 250 -10.79 -13.35 -22.36
CA ALA A 250 -9.95 -14.08 -21.39
C ALA A 250 -9.89 -15.60 -21.68
N VAL A 251 -11.00 -16.22 -22.08
CA VAL A 251 -11.01 -17.63 -22.52
C VAL A 251 -10.16 -17.81 -23.78
N ILE A 252 -10.27 -16.92 -24.77
CA ILE A 252 -9.43 -16.95 -25.98
C ILE A 252 -7.95 -16.84 -25.61
N PHE A 253 -7.58 -15.85 -24.80
CA PHE A 253 -6.19 -15.67 -24.35
C PHE A 253 -5.64 -16.91 -23.63
N VAL A 254 -6.35 -17.47 -22.65
CA VAL A 254 -5.91 -18.66 -21.91
C VAL A 254 -5.77 -19.89 -22.82
N LYS A 255 -6.65 -20.05 -23.82
CA LYS A 255 -6.55 -21.14 -24.81
C LYS A 255 -5.39 -20.93 -25.80
N LEU A 256 -5.15 -19.71 -26.27
CA LEU A 256 -4.03 -19.36 -27.14
C LEU A 256 -2.69 -19.52 -26.41
N GLU A 257 -2.57 -19.01 -25.18
CA GLU A 257 -1.38 -19.15 -24.34
C GLU A 257 -1.02 -20.63 -24.12
N ALA A 258 -2.01 -21.47 -23.84
CA ALA A 258 -1.82 -22.91 -23.70
C ALA A 258 -1.38 -23.56 -25.02
N TRP A 259 -2.02 -23.23 -26.14
CA TRP A 259 -1.69 -23.78 -27.47
C TRP A 259 -0.29 -23.37 -27.95
N MET A 260 0.11 -22.11 -27.77
CA MET A 260 1.47 -21.66 -28.13
C MET A 260 2.53 -22.38 -27.29
N LYS A 261 2.26 -22.61 -26.00
CA LYS A 261 3.16 -23.34 -25.10
C LYS A 261 3.27 -24.83 -25.42
N THR A 262 2.19 -25.50 -25.85
CA THR A 262 2.24 -26.94 -26.21
C THR A 262 2.79 -27.20 -27.61
N THR A 263 2.64 -26.25 -28.55
CA THR A 263 3.18 -26.38 -29.92
C THR A 263 4.57 -25.78 -30.10
N GLY A 264 5.05 -24.98 -29.14
CA GLY A 264 6.29 -24.21 -29.30
C GLY A 264 6.19 -23.09 -30.35
N PHE A 265 4.97 -22.68 -30.72
CA PHE A 265 4.72 -21.70 -31.78
C PHE A 265 5.44 -20.37 -31.49
N LYS A 266 6.13 -19.85 -32.51
CA LYS A 266 6.76 -18.53 -32.51
C LYS A 266 6.19 -17.69 -33.64
N PHE A 267 5.94 -16.41 -33.35
CA PHE A 267 5.54 -15.46 -34.38
C PHE A 267 6.66 -15.30 -35.41
N GLN A 268 6.30 -15.47 -36.68
CA GLN A 268 7.14 -15.18 -37.83
C GLN A 268 6.73 -13.81 -38.40
N THR A 269 7.57 -13.18 -39.20
CA THR A 269 7.34 -11.83 -39.76
C THR A 269 5.97 -11.70 -40.41
N LEU A 270 5.52 -12.70 -41.19
CA LEU A 270 4.19 -12.69 -41.82
C LEU A 270 3.04 -12.75 -40.79
N HIS A 271 3.19 -13.56 -39.74
CA HIS A 271 2.21 -13.64 -38.65
C HIS A 271 2.13 -12.32 -37.86
N THR A 272 3.28 -11.70 -37.56
CA THR A 272 3.32 -10.38 -36.91
C THR A 272 2.71 -9.30 -37.80
N VAL A 273 3.05 -9.23 -39.09
CA VAL A 273 2.47 -8.24 -40.02
C VAL A 273 0.95 -8.41 -40.13
N ALA A 274 0.45 -9.64 -40.30
CA ALA A 274 -0.99 -9.90 -40.33
C ALA A 274 -1.69 -9.49 -39.03
N LEU A 275 -1.07 -9.77 -37.87
CA LEU A 275 -1.59 -9.38 -36.57
C LEU A 275 -1.63 -7.85 -36.40
N ARG A 276 -0.59 -7.12 -36.84
CA ARG A 276 -0.55 -5.65 -36.80
C ARG A 276 -1.54 -4.99 -37.75
N VAL A 277 -1.84 -5.60 -38.90
CA VAL A 277 -2.93 -5.15 -39.78
C VAL A 277 -4.29 -5.30 -39.09
N VAL A 278 -4.55 -6.43 -38.44
CA VAL A 278 -5.79 -6.65 -37.66
C VAL A 278 -5.89 -5.68 -36.46
N GLU A 279 -4.78 -5.46 -35.75
CA GLU A 279 -4.68 -4.48 -34.66
C GLU A 279 -5.02 -3.06 -35.15
N ALA A 280 -4.40 -2.60 -36.23
CA ALA A 280 -4.64 -1.27 -36.81
C ALA A 280 -6.10 -1.10 -37.27
N VAL A 281 -6.70 -2.11 -37.90
CA VAL A 281 -8.12 -2.10 -38.30
C VAL A 281 -9.04 -2.07 -37.06
N LEU A 282 -8.72 -2.82 -36.01
CA LEU A 282 -9.49 -2.80 -34.75
C LEU A 282 -9.36 -1.46 -34.01
N ILE A 283 -8.17 -0.83 -34.03
CA ILE A 283 -7.94 0.52 -33.47
C ILE A 283 -8.74 1.55 -34.27
N ALA A 284 -8.66 1.54 -35.60
CA ALA A 284 -9.44 2.44 -36.45
C ALA A 284 -10.95 2.27 -36.23
N ALA A 285 -11.44 1.02 -36.16
CA ALA A 285 -12.85 0.73 -35.88
C ALA A 285 -13.29 1.04 -34.44
N TYR A 286 -12.37 1.00 -33.47
CA TYR A 286 -12.62 1.45 -32.09
C TYR A 286 -12.69 2.97 -32.03
N LEU A 287 -11.66 3.67 -32.51
CA LEU A 287 -11.59 5.14 -32.56
C LEU A 287 -12.74 5.74 -33.38
N SER A 288 -13.15 5.10 -34.48
CA SER A 288 -14.32 5.55 -35.25
C SER A 288 -15.65 5.45 -34.48
N VAL A 289 -15.73 4.60 -33.46
CA VAL A 289 -16.91 4.54 -32.55
C VAL A 289 -16.73 5.49 -31.37
N VAL A 290 -15.52 5.59 -30.79
CA VAL A 290 -15.23 6.53 -29.69
C VAL A 290 -15.41 7.97 -30.14
N PHE A 291 -14.85 8.36 -31.28
CA PHE A 291 -14.92 9.71 -31.84
C PHE A 291 -16.04 9.86 -32.88
N ARG A 292 -17.15 9.11 -32.70
CA ARG A 292 -18.43 9.25 -33.43
C ARG A 292 -18.32 9.48 -34.95
N GLY A 293 -17.42 8.74 -35.60
CA GLY A 293 -17.21 8.82 -37.05
C GLY A 293 -16.23 9.89 -37.53
N LEU A 294 -15.26 10.33 -36.71
CA LEU A 294 -14.15 11.22 -37.12
C LEU A 294 -13.50 10.82 -38.45
N PHE A 295 -13.35 9.51 -38.70
CA PHE A 295 -12.82 8.97 -39.97
C PHE A 295 -13.78 9.19 -41.17
N PHE A 296 -15.09 9.10 -40.96
CA PHE A 296 -16.11 9.39 -41.98
C PHE A 296 -16.25 10.88 -42.26
N ASN A 297 -16.07 11.74 -41.25
CA ASN A 297 -15.98 13.19 -41.44
C ASN A 297 -14.77 13.57 -42.32
N TRP A 298 -13.68 12.80 -42.26
CA TRP A 298 -12.50 12.96 -43.13
C TRP A 298 -12.66 12.37 -44.54
N LEU A 299 -13.85 11.82 -44.83
CA LEU A 299 -14.25 11.23 -46.12
C LEU A 299 -15.55 11.87 -46.67
N ASP A 300 -15.91 13.07 -46.20
CA ASP A 300 -17.16 13.80 -46.50
C ASP A 300 -18.47 12.99 -46.27
N ALA A 301 -18.40 11.92 -45.47
CA ALA A 301 -19.51 11.03 -45.13
C ALA A 301 -20.06 11.33 -43.71
N SER A 302 -20.25 12.61 -43.38
CA SER A 302 -20.58 13.06 -42.03
C SER A 302 -21.90 12.49 -41.50
N LEU A 303 -21.87 11.87 -40.32
CA LEU A 303 -23.06 11.35 -39.64
C LEU A 303 -23.89 12.49 -39.01
N PRO A 304 -25.23 12.44 -39.04
CA PRO A 304 -26.07 13.48 -38.44
C PRO A 304 -25.84 13.62 -36.93
N PRO A 305 -26.11 14.79 -36.32
CA PRO A 305 -25.99 15.00 -34.88
C PRO A 305 -26.80 13.99 -34.06
N ALA A 306 -26.30 13.61 -32.88
CA ALA A 306 -27.05 12.73 -31.98
C ALA A 306 -28.17 13.52 -31.28
N THR A 307 -29.42 13.12 -31.52
CA THR A 307 -30.59 13.70 -30.85
C THR A 307 -30.70 13.25 -29.39
N HIS A 308 -30.15 12.09 -29.03
CA HIS A 308 -30.18 11.50 -27.69
C HIS A 308 -28.85 10.82 -27.34
N TYR A 309 -28.57 10.69 -26.05
CA TYR A 309 -27.39 9.98 -25.53
C TYR A 309 -27.57 8.47 -25.60
N ILE A 310 -26.62 7.77 -26.22
CA ILE A 310 -26.60 6.30 -26.34
C ILE A 310 -25.18 5.83 -25.99
N MET A 311 -25.04 4.85 -25.09
CA MET A 311 -23.75 4.26 -24.73
C MET A 311 -23.26 3.33 -25.85
N PRO A 312 -22.22 3.71 -26.63
CA PRO A 312 -21.86 2.97 -27.84
C PRO A 312 -21.14 1.66 -27.51
N PHE A 313 -21.49 0.56 -28.20
CA PHE A 313 -20.89 -0.75 -27.94
C PHE A 313 -19.48 -0.85 -28.52
N THR A 314 -18.49 -0.65 -27.64
CA THR A 314 -17.07 -0.75 -27.99
C THR A 314 -16.46 -2.09 -27.54
N SER A 315 -17.19 -2.85 -26.75
CA SER A 315 -16.68 -3.91 -25.86
C SER A 315 -15.93 -5.02 -26.59
N VAL A 316 -16.47 -5.50 -27.72
CA VAL A 316 -15.85 -6.53 -28.57
C VAL A 316 -14.55 -6.06 -29.20
N LYS A 317 -14.47 -4.80 -29.64
CA LYS A 317 -13.27 -4.25 -30.28
C LYS A 317 -12.13 -4.13 -29.26
N LEU A 318 -12.45 -3.59 -28.08
CA LEU A 318 -11.52 -3.47 -26.97
C LEU A 318 -11.06 -4.83 -26.44
N SER A 319 -11.97 -5.81 -26.30
CA SER A 319 -11.60 -7.12 -25.77
C SER A 319 -10.72 -7.93 -26.73
N LEU A 320 -10.89 -7.77 -28.05
CA LEU A 320 -9.96 -8.29 -29.06
C LEU A 320 -8.59 -7.61 -29.01
N LEU A 321 -8.53 -6.27 -28.89
CA LEU A 321 -7.26 -5.54 -28.75
C LEU A 321 -6.49 -5.97 -27.50
N ILE A 322 -7.17 -6.19 -26.38
CA ILE A 322 -6.57 -6.75 -25.16
C ILE A 322 -5.98 -8.14 -25.44
N VAL A 323 -6.64 -9.02 -26.20
CA VAL A 323 -6.08 -10.34 -26.56
C VAL A 323 -4.83 -10.21 -27.44
N ILE A 324 -4.84 -9.30 -28.42
CA ILE A 324 -3.68 -9.06 -29.30
C ILE A 324 -2.47 -8.63 -28.47
N GLU A 325 -2.62 -7.62 -27.62
CA GLU A 325 -1.51 -7.09 -26.80
C GLU A 325 -1.07 -8.05 -25.69
N MET A 326 -1.97 -8.89 -25.16
CA MET A 326 -1.60 -9.97 -24.23
C MET A 326 -0.83 -11.12 -24.91
N VAL A 327 -0.95 -11.29 -26.23
CA VAL A 327 -0.29 -12.36 -27.00
C VAL A 327 1.00 -11.87 -27.65
N HIS A 328 1.03 -10.64 -28.16
CA HIS A 328 2.18 -10.05 -28.84
C HIS A 328 2.19 -8.52 -28.65
N PRO A 329 2.68 -8.00 -27.51
CA PRO A 329 2.67 -6.56 -27.17
C PRO A 329 3.22 -5.64 -28.27
N SER A 330 2.66 -4.44 -28.41
CA SER A 330 3.02 -3.45 -29.44
C SER A 330 3.41 -2.09 -28.84
N THR A 331 3.64 -1.09 -29.69
CA THR A 331 3.73 0.31 -29.27
C THR A 331 2.47 0.79 -28.54
N VAL A 332 1.32 0.15 -28.75
CA VAL A 332 0.05 0.46 -28.07
C VAL A 332 0.11 0.08 -26.60
N SER A 333 0.57 -1.13 -26.25
CA SER A 333 0.83 -1.47 -24.84
C SER A 333 1.84 -0.53 -24.21
N LEU A 334 2.91 -0.14 -24.91
CA LEU A 334 3.91 0.81 -24.40
C LEU A 334 3.33 2.21 -24.12
N ILE A 335 2.41 2.71 -24.95
CA ILE A 335 1.69 3.98 -24.69
C ILE A 335 0.87 3.88 -23.41
N PHE A 336 0.13 2.78 -23.20
CA PHE A 336 -0.63 2.57 -21.97
C PHE A 336 0.26 2.27 -20.76
N GLU A 337 1.52 1.83 -20.95
CA GLU A 337 2.49 1.66 -19.87
C GLU A 337 3.14 2.97 -19.38
N TRP A 338 2.77 4.11 -19.97
CA TRP A 338 3.15 5.44 -19.48
C TRP A 338 2.69 5.66 -18.02
N VAL A 339 3.57 6.32 -17.25
CA VAL A 339 3.42 6.47 -15.79
C VAL A 339 2.11 7.15 -15.37
N VAL A 340 1.64 8.15 -16.13
CA VAL A 340 0.40 8.89 -15.85
C VAL A 340 -0.83 7.99 -15.99
N PHE A 341 -0.96 7.26 -17.11
CA PHE A 341 -2.07 6.32 -17.29
C PHE A 341 -2.03 5.19 -16.28
N ARG A 342 -0.85 4.65 -15.93
CA ARG A 342 -0.72 3.62 -14.89
C ARG A 342 -1.04 4.14 -13.49
N TYR A 343 -0.67 5.38 -13.15
CA TYR A 343 -1.03 6.00 -11.86
C TYR A 343 -2.54 6.18 -11.74
N LEU A 344 -3.17 6.87 -12.71
CA LEU A 344 -4.62 7.04 -12.78
C LEU A 344 -5.35 5.69 -12.86
N GLY A 345 -4.72 4.66 -13.43
CA GLY A 345 -5.20 3.29 -13.47
C GLY A 345 -5.22 2.56 -12.13
N LYS A 346 -4.27 2.85 -11.22
CA LYS A 346 -4.28 2.33 -9.84
C LYS A 346 -5.43 2.94 -9.03
N ILE A 347 -5.58 4.27 -9.09
CA ILE A 347 -6.60 5.02 -8.33
C ILE A 347 -7.94 5.13 -9.06
N SER A 348 -8.12 4.44 -10.19
CA SER A 348 -9.22 4.67 -11.14
C SER A 348 -10.61 4.48 -10.52
N PHE A 349 -10.73 3.61 -9.52
CA PHE A 349 -11.99 3.38 -8.80
C PHE A 349 -12.36 4.56 -7.89
N SER A 350 -11.40 5.04 -7.08
CA SER A 350 -11.57 6.21 -6.23
C SER A 350 -11.85 7.47 -7.04
N VAL A 351 -11.12 7.67 -8.15
CA VAL A 351 -11.37 8.78 -9.09
C VAL A 351 -12.72 8.64 -9.78
N TYR A 352 -13.09 7.44 -10.28
CA TYR A 352 -14.42 7.21 -10.86
C TYR A 352 -15.55 7.57 -9.87
N LEU A 353 -15.39 7.28 -8.58
CA LEU A 353 -16.46 7.50 -7.60
C LEU A 353 -16.47 8.92 -7.02
N LEU A 354 -15.30 9.54 -6.81
CA LEU A 354 -15.19 10.81 -6.06
C LEU A 354 -15.07 12.06 -6.95
N HIS A 355 -14.80 11.93 -8.25
CA HIS A 355 -14.52 13.10 -9.10
C HIS A 355 -15.62 14.18 -9.11
N VAL A 356 -16.88 13.79 -8.90
CA VAL A 356 -18.03 14.71 -8.86
C VAL A 356 -17.96 15.74 -7.73
N PHE A 357 -17.33 15.40 -6.61
CA PHE A 357 -17.09 16.35 -5.52
C PHE A 357 -16.13 17.47 -5.95
N VAL A 358 -15.17 17.18 -6.82
CA VAL A 358 -14.24 18.18 -7.36
C VAL A 358 -14.89 18.95 -8.51
N ILE A 359 -15.45 18.28 -9.51
CA ILE A 359 -16.01 18.95 -10.71
C ILE A 359 -17.16 19.91 -10.37
N TYR A 360 -18.03 19.54 -9.41
CA TYR A 360 -19.21 20.35 -9.07
C TYR A 360 -19.00 21.32 -7.89
N ILE A 361 -17.78 21.47 -7.33
CA ILE A 361 -17.45 22.59 -6.43
C ILE A 361 -17.58 23.93 -7.16
N LYS A 362 -17.98 25.00 -6.47
CA LYS A 362 -18.38 26.27 -7.11
C LYS A 362 -17.25 26.94 -7.90
N PRO A 363 -16.03 27.14 -7.34
CA PRO A 363 -14.84 27.59 -8.07
C PRO A 363 -14.51 26.85 -9.39
N ILE A 364 -14.91 25.59 -9.54
CA ILE A 364 -14.60 24.77 -10.73
C ILE A 364 -15.80 24.74 -11.68
N SER A 365 -16.98 24.38 -11.20
CA SER A 365 -18.21 24.31 -12.01
C SER A 365 -18.61 25.64 -12.66
N SER A 366 -18.25 26.78 -12.05
CA SER A 366 -18.51 28.13 -12.60
C SER A 366 -17.51 28.59 -13.68
N GLN A 367 -16.39 27.88 -13.89
CA GLN A 367 -15.44 28.23 -14.95
C GLN A 367 -16.13 28.09 -16.32
N PRO A 368 -16.05 29.11 -17.21
CA PRO A 368 -16.77 29.10 -18.48
C PRO A 368 -16.16 28.11 -19.49
N SER A 369 -14.83 27.99 -19.50
CA SER A 369 -14.10 27.04 -20.34
C SER A 369 -14.14 25.64 -19.73
N TYR A 370 -14.55 24.66 -20.52
CA TYR A 370 -14.52 23.25 -20.13
C TYR A 370 -13.08 22.70 -20.06
N TYR A 371 -12.14 23.26 -20.83
CA TYR A 371 -10.72 22.90 -20.74
C TYR A 371 -10.18 23.24 -19.36
N ASP A 372 -10.52 24.43 -18.84
CA ASP A 372 -10.10 24.91 -17.53
C ASP A 372 -10.69 24.03 -16.42
N ARG A 373 -11.93 23.54 -16.57
CA ARG A 373 -12.54 22.58 -15.63
C ARG A 373 -11.84 21.23 -15.63
N THR A 374 -11.48 20.71 -16.81
CA THR A 374 -10.73 19.47 -16.93
C THR A 374 -9.30 19.61 -16.42
N PHE A 375 -8.63 20.73 -16.72
CA PHE A 375 -7.29 21.02 -16.23
C PHE A 375 -7.26 21.25 -14.71
N SER A 376 -8.21 22.02 -14.16
CA SER A 376 -8.38 22.21 -12.72
C SER A 376 -8.63 20.87 -12.02
N PHE A 377 -9.49 20.02 -12.58
CA PHE A 377 -9.72 18.69 -12.02
C PHE A 377 -8.44 17.85 -11.98
N PHE A 378 -7.70 17.73 -13.09
CA PHE A 378 -6.50 16.91 -13.11
C PHE A 378 -5.35 17.54 -12.30
N GLY A 379 -5.16 18.86 -12.35
CA GLY A 379 -4.20 19.58 -11.50
C GLY A 379 -4.47 19.42 -10.01
N LEU A 380 -5.73 19.31 -9.58
CA LEU A 380 -6.09 19.04 -8.18
C LEU A 380 -6.01 17.56 -7.79
N THR A 381 -6.14 16.62 -8.73
CA THR A 381 -6.09 15.17 -8.45
C THR A 381 -4.74 14.53 -8.75
N THR A 382 -3.83 15.24 -9.42
CA THR A 382 -2.41 14.85 -9.60
C THR A 382 -1.45 15.76 -8.83
N GLY A 383 -1.91 16.91 -8.36
CA GLY A 383 -1.05 18.03 -7.98
C GLY A 383 -0.51 18.73 -9.23
N GLN A 384 -0.50 20.07 -9.25
CA GLN A 384 0.18 20.80 -10.32
C GLN A 384 1.69 20.79 -10.06
N GLU A 385 2.39 19.70 -10.41
CA GLU A 385 3.86 19.64 -10.37
C GLU A 385 4.45 20.49 -11.49
N VAL A 386 4.72 21.76 -11.18
CA VAL A 386 5.52 22.65 -12.02
C VAL A 386 6.97 22.22 -11.91
N SER A 387 7.41 21.39 -12.85
CA SER A 387 8.81 20.97 -12.96
C SER A 387 9.71 22.20 -13.15
N MET A 388 10.67 22.38 -12.24
CA MET A 388 11.60 23.50 -12.21
C MET A 388 12.94 23.02 -11.65
N LEU A 389 14.04 23.26 -12.36
CA LEU A 389 15.36 22.79 -11.95
C LEU A 389 16.18 23.94 -11.37
N VAL A 390 16.15 24.09 -10.04
CA VAL A 390 16.80 25.21 -9.32
C VAL A 390 17.55 24.72 -8.10
N GLY A 391 18.67 25.37 -7.75
CA GLY A 391 19.52 24.91 -6.66
C GLY A 391 20.73 25.80 -6.43
N ALA A 392 21.48 25.52 -5.37
CA ALA A 392 22.73 26.18 -5.04
C ALA A 392 23.75 25.15 -4.53
N GLY A 393 25.02 25.29 -4.93
CA GLY A 393 25.99 24.21 -4.83
C GLY A 393 25.88 23.20 -5.97
N CYS A 394 26.55 22.07 -5.81
CA CYS A 394 26.49 20.93 -6.72
C CYS A 394 26.64 21.29 -8.20
N LYS A 395 25.65 20.94 -9.04
CA LYS A 395 25.66 21.19 -10.49
C LYS A 395 25.27 22.63 -10.88
N PHE A 396 24.89 23.45 -9.91
CA PHE A 396 24.45 24.84 -10.12
C PHE A 396 25.55 25.85 -9.82
N SER A 397 26.35 25.63 -8.78
CA SER A 397 27.47 26.50 -8.40
C SER A 397 28.49 25.79 -7.52
N ASN A 398 29.71 26.31 -7.41
CA ASN A 398 30.66 25.82 -6.40
C ASN A 398 30.21 26.28 -5.00
N TYR A 399 29.77 25.34 -4.17
CA TYR A 399 29.27 25.60 -2.82
C TYR A 399 30.29 26.27 -1.89
N THR A 400 31.58 26.06 -2.11
CA THR A 400 32.67 26.71 -1.34
C THR A 400 32.94 28.15 -1.78
N GLY A 401 32.52 28.53 -3.00
CA GLY A 401 32.64 29.88 -3.55
C GLY A 401 31.44 30.79 -3.28
N LEU A 402 30.38 30.30 -2.62
CA LEU A 402 29.25 31.13 -2.21
C LEU A 402 29.66 32.09 -1.07
N PRO A 403 29.21 33.36 -1.09
CA PRO A 403 29.58 34.35 -0.09
C PRO A 403 29.11 33.94 1.32
N LYS A 404 29.82 34.38 2.36
CA LYS A 404 29.35 34.21 3.74
C LYS A 404 28.15 35.12 4.00
N ALA A 405 27.14 34.61 4.71
CA ALA A 405 25.98 35.40 5.07
C ALA A 405 26.35 36.50 6.08
N THR A 406 25.65 37.62 6.02
CA THR A 406 25.70 38.71 6.99
C THR A 406 24.35 38.80 7.72
N PRO A 407 24.21 39.58 8.80
CA PRO A 407 22.92 39.80 9.46
C PRO A 407 21.83 40.42 8.56
N SER A 408 22.21 40.99 7.41
CA SER A 408 21.30 41.63 6.45
C SER A 408 21.19 40.91 5.10
N GLU A 409 22.14 40.05 4.74
CA GLU A 409 22.21 39.41 3.42
C GLU A 409 22.54 37.91 3.51
N PRO A 410 21.72 37.01 2.90
CA PRO A 410 21.99 35.58 2.85
C PRO A 410 23.12 35.24 1.85
N SER A 411 23.74 34.08 2.04
CA SER A 411 24.77 33.51 1.15
C SER A 411 24.27 33.18 -0.26
N TYR A 412 22.97 32.93 -0.41
CA TYR A 412 22.28 32.77 -1.67
C TYR A 412 20.80 33.09 -1.45
N ARG A 413 20.17 33.82 -2.37
CA ARG A 413 18.73 34.08 -2.37
C ARG A 413 18.16 33.84 -3.76
N LEU A 414 17.07 33.08 -3.83
CA LEU A 414 16.24 32.93 -5.02
C LEU A 414 14.79 33.22 -4.66
N GLN A 415 14.16 34.14 -5.38
CA GLN A 415 12.73 34.39 -5.31
C GLN A 415 12.07 33.78 -6.55
N LEU A 416 11.22 32.79 -6.32
CA LEU A 416 10.39 32.12 -7.31
C LEU A 416 9.00 32.76 -7.30
N ASP A 417 8.73 33.57 -8.32
CA ASP A 417 7.37 33.91 -8.74
C ASP A 417 7.06 33.12 -10.03
N PRO A 418 6.34 31.98 -9.94
CA PRO A 418 5.92 31.20 -11.10
C PRO A 418 4.63 31.73 -11.74
N GLY A 419 4.09 32.88 -11.31
CA GLY A 419 2.85 33.46 -11.84
C GLY A 419 1.57 32.73 -11.44
N LEU A 420 1.62 31.85 -10.44
CA LEU A 420 0.48 30.98 -10.05
C LEU A 420 -0.51 31.67 -9.08
N GLY A 421 -0.13 32.81 -8.48
CA GLY A 421 -0.98 33.59 -7.59
C GLY A 421 -1.04 33.06 -6.14
N LYS A 422 -2.03 33.52 -5.36
CA LYS A 422 -2.07 33.23 -3.91
C LYS A 422 -2.61 31.83 -3.61
N GLY A 423 -1.80 31.03 -2.90
CA GLY A 423 -2.04 29.62 -2.64
C GLY A 423 -1.04 29.00 -1.65
N ILE A 424 -0.96 27.66 -1.68
CA ILE A 424 0.03 26.86 -0.96
C ILE A 424 1.03 26.31 -1.98
N TYR A 425 2.31 26.44 -1.63
CA TYR A 425 3.47 26.00 -2.41
C TYR A 425 4.24 24.91 -1.65
N VAL A 426 4.63 23.83 -2.32
CA VAL A 426 5.43 22.72 -1.75
C VAL A 426 6.54 22.34 -2.73
N LEU A 427 7.80 22.47 -2.33
CA LEU A 427 8.96 22.19 -3.19
C LEU A 427 9.38 20.71 -3.13
N HIS A 428 9.72 20.12 -4.27
CA HIS A 428 10.27 18.77 -4.40
C HIS A 428 11.80 18.84 -4.50
N PHE A 429 12.49 18.50 -3.42
CA PHE A 429 13.96 18.38 -3.39
C PHE A 429 14.41 17.02 -3.92
N THR A 430 15.22 17.03 -4.98
CA THR A 430 15.88 15.85 -5.55
C THR A 430 17.34 15.70 -5.13
N GLN A 431 17.90 16.71 -4.47
CA GLN A 431 19.15 16.61 -3.71
C GLN A 431 19.14 17.63 -2.57
N PHE A 432 19.62 17.24 -1.39
CA PHE A 432 19.90 18.15 -0.29
C PHE A 432 21.09 17.62 0.53
N ASN A 433 22.15 18.41 0.65
CA ASN A 433 23.38 18.11 1.38
C ASN A 433 24.10 19.42 1.73
N LEU A 434 23.68 20.08 2.80
CA LEU A 434 24.35 21.24 3.37
C LEU A 434 25.24 20.79 4.54
N PRO A 435 26.30 21.54 4.91
CA PRO A 435 26.96 21.38 6.19
C PRO A 435 25.99 21.57 7.36
N ASP A 436 26.23 20.89 8.48
CA ASP A 436 25.32 20.80 9.63
C ASP A 436 24.88 22.17 10.19
N ALA A 437 25.76 23.16 10.12
CA ALA A 437 25.54 24.52 10.61
C ALA A 437 24.96 25.49 9.54
N ASP A 438 24.92 25.10 8.27
CA ASP A 438 24.34 25.89 7.18
C ASP A 438 22.82 25.60 7.09
N VAL A 439 22.02 26.65 6.87
CA VAL A 439 20.54 26.57 6.86
C VAL A 439 19.94 27.17 5.59
N LEU A 440 18.89 26.53 5.08
CA LEU A 440 18.04 27.01 4.00
C LEU A 440 16.67 27.40 4.57
N VAL A 441 16.35 28.68 4.50
CA VAL A 441 15.06 29.25 4.89
C VAL A 441 14.12 29.23 3.69
N LEU A 442 12.89 28.77 3.90
CA LEU A 442 11.81 28.73 2.92
C LEU A 442 10.62 29.54 3.45
N ARG A 443 10.17 30.54 2.68
CA ARG A 443 9.05 31.44 3.06
C ARG A 443 8.34 32.00 1.84
N SER A 444 7.22 32.67 2.04
CA SER A 444 6.59 33.53 1.03
C SER A 444 7.26 34.91 0.97
N PRO A 445 7.27 35.63 -0.18
CA PRO A 445 7.76 37.00 -0.28
C PRO A 445 7.20 37.95 0.79
N ASP A 446 5.88 37.89 1.01
CA ASP A 446 5.12 38.69 2.00
C ASP A 446 5.47 38.38 3.47
N THR A 447 6.15 37.26 3.76
CA THR A 447 6.31 36.75 5.14
C THR A 447 7.61 37.24 5.80
N GLN A 448 7.47 37.85 6.98
CA GLN A 448 8.61 38.22 7.84
C GLN A 448 9.35 37.00 8.39
N HIS A 449 10.68 37.09 8.52
CA HIS A 449 11.57 36.00 8.97
C HIS A 449 11.25 35.41 10.35
N THR A 450 10.53 36.13 11.21
CA THR A 450 10.12 35.72 12.56
C THR A 450 8.73 35.06 12.61
N SER A 451 8.03 34.92 11.48
CA SER A 451 6.70 34.30 11.43
C SER A 451 6.77 32.77 11.60
N PRO A 452 5.83 32.14 12.33
CA PRO A 452 5.73 30.67 12.41
C PRO A 452 5.36 29.99 11.08
N GLN A 453 5.11 30.75 10.01
CA GLN A 453 4.93 30.25 8.63
C GLN A 453 6.25 30.10 7.85
N VAL A 454 7.39 30.46 8.46
CA VAL A 454 8.72 30.27 7.87
C VAL A 454 9.23 28.87 8.19
N THR A 455 9.59 28.10 7.15
CA THR A 455 10.20 26.76 7.29
C THR A 455 11.71 26.89 7.23
N VAL A 456 12.44 26.27 8.16
CA VAL A 456 13.91 26.28 8.19
C VAL A 456 14.45 24.86 8.08
N LEU A 457 15.20 24.60 7.02
CA LEU A 457 15.89 23.33 6.77
C LEU A 457 17.38 23.50 7.11
N SER A 458 17.96 22.57 7.87
CA SER A 458 19.39 22.55 8.20
C SER A 458 20.03 21.31 7.59
N GLY A 459 21.32 21.39 7.23
CA GLY A 459 22.10 20.21 6.85
C GLY A 459 22.10 19.09 7.90
N LYS A 460 21.92 19.45 9.18
CA LYS A 460 21.77 18.52 10.30
C LYS A 460 20.42 17.80 10.32
N ASN A 461 19.36 18.45 9.81
CA ASN A 461 17.96 18.03 10.00
C ASN A 461 17.32 17.47 8.73
N ALA A 462 17.89 17.73 7.55
CA ALA A 462 17.37 17.30 6.26
C ALA A 462 18.52 16.93 5.32
N THR A 463 18.43 15.78 4.66
CA THR A 463 19.33 15.34 3.59
C THR A 463 18.57 14.50 2.56
N GLY A 464 19.15 14.26 1.38
CA GLY A 464 18.60 13.34 0.39
C GLY A 464 17.49 13.95 -0.48
N LYS A 465 16.32 13.29 -0.52
CA LYS A 465 15.16 13.68 -1.36
C LYS A 465 13.89 13.75 -0.51
N PHE A 466 13.13 14.84 -0.63
CA PHE A 466 11.91 15.06 0.14
C PHE A 466 11.05 16.18 -0.46
N TYR A 467 9.80 16.31 0.01
CA TYR A 467 8.96 17.48 -0.23
C TYR A 467 9.03 18.45 0.96
N SER A 468 8.97 19.75 0.71
CA SER A 468 8.96 20.76 1.78
C SER A 468 7.66 20.73 2.59
N ALA A 469 7.68 21.38 3.77
CA ALA A 469 6.44 21.83 4.39
C ALA A 469 5.67 22.81 3.46
N ALA A 470 4.38 22.98 3.73
CA ALA A 470 3.49 23.88 3.00
C ALA A 470 3.84 25.36 3.24
N ILE A 471 4.12 26.10 2.16
CA ILE A 471 4.46 27.53 2.17
C ILE A 471 3.22 28.31 1.67
N PRO A 472 2.44 28.98 2.55
CA PRO A 472 1.32 29.81 2.12
C PRO A 472 1.83 31.18 1.63
N GLY A 473 1.44 31.60 0.42
CA GLY A 473 1.96 32.83 -0.20
C GLY A 473 1.45 33.12 -1.60
N ASP A 474 2.07 34.10 -2.27
CA ASP A 474 2.02 34.35 -3.72
C ASP A 474 3.23 33.77 -4.49
N GLY A 475 4.24 33.30 -3.78
CA GLY A 475 5.43 32.67 -4.37
C GLY A 475 6.30 32.05 -3.29
N VAL A 476 7.53 31.67 -3.65
CA VAL A 476 8.49 31.05 -2.72
C VAL A 476 9.83 31.77 -2.75
N VAL A 477 10.36 32.09 -1.57
CA VAL A 477 11.71 32.60 -1.37
C VAL A 477 12.55 31.53 -0.70
N LEU A 478 13.70 31.22 -1.31
CA LEU A 478 14.74 30.34 -0.78
C LEU A 478 15.96 31.20 -0.38
N GLU A 479 16.34 31.17 0.90
CA GLU A 479 17.45 31.96 1.45
C GLU A 479 18.42 31.05 2.21
N LEU A 480 19.62 30.83 1.65
CA LEU A 480 20.68 30.02 2.26
C LEU A 480 21.55 30.93 3.15
N TYR A 481 21.80 30.51 4.39
CA TYR A 481 22.73 31.17 5.31
C TYR A 481 23.86 30.20 5.65
N LYS A 482 25.09 30.56 5.26
CA LYS A 482 26.29 29.77 5.59
C LYS A 482 26.90 30.22 6.90
N ALA A 483 27.24 29.27 7.76
CA ALA A 483 27.88 29.52 9.05
C ALA A 483 29.32 30.04 8.89
N ALA A 484 29.82 30.71 9.93
CA ALA A 484 31.16 31.27 9.92
C ALA A 484 32.27 30.18 10.00
N THR A 485 31.94 29.03 10.59
CA THR A 485 32.82 27.87 10.83
C THR A 485 33.20 27.16 9.52
N PRO A 486 34.49 26.83 9.28
CA PRO A 486 34.90 26.10 8.09
C PRO A 486 34.39 24.65 8.11
N ASP A 487 33.96 24.14 6.94
CA ASP A 487 33.55 22.75 6.74
C ASP A 487 34.74 21.82 7.01
N LYS A 488 34.57 20.85 7.92
CA LYS A 488 35.62 19.89 8.32
C LYS A 488 35.63 18.62 7.45
N ALA A 489 34.69 18.48 6.51
CA ALA A 489 34.53 17.25 5.74
C ALA A 489 35.44 17.18 4.51
N ASN A 490 36.45 16.30 4.55
CA ASN A 490 37.02 15.72 3.33
C ASN A 490 36.03 14.69 2.78
N SER A 491 35.03 15.13 2.01
CA SER A 491 34.11 14.23 1.31
C SER A 491 34.07 14.51 -0.20
N SER A 492 34.06 13.43 -0.99
CA SER A 492 33.78 13.46 -2.43
C SER A 492 32.28 13.68 -2.74
N SER A 493 31.46 13.93 -1.71
CA SER A 493 30.01 14.11 -1.83
C SER A 493 29.65 15.54 -2.18
N CYS A 494 28.81 15.66 -3.21
CA CYS A 494 28.34 16.91 -3.76
C CYS A 494 27.55 17.73 -2.72
N ARG A 495 28.11 18.88 -2.27
CA ARG A 495 27.48 19.84 -1.33
C ARG A 495 26.56 20.81 -2.08
N GLY A 496 25.35 21.03 -1.56
CA GLY A 496 24.34 21.91 -2.12
C GLY A 496 22.91 21.40 -1.96
N PHE A 497 21.96 22.03 -2.65
CA PHE A 497 20.59 21.53 -2.80
C PHE A 497 20.10 21.67 -4.25
N GLU A 498 19.13 20.83 -4.61
CA GLU A 498 18.42 20.77 -5.89
C GLU A 498 16.93 20.58 -5.62
N VAL A 499 16.13 21.48 -6.18
CA VAL A 499 14.68 21.34 -6.37
C VAL A 499 14.44 20.97 -7.82
N SER A 500 13.58 19.99 -8.08
CA SER A 500 13.17 19.55 -9.42
C SER A 500 11.72 19.91 -9.77
N GLY A 501 10.92 20.33 -8.79
CA GLY A 501 9.51 20.66 -9.01
C GLY A 501 8.89 21.42 -7.84
N LEU A 502 7.73 22.01 -8.12
CA LEU A 502 6.86 22.70 -7.19
C LEU A 502 5.45 22.12 -7.33
N LEU A 503 4.83 21.68 -6.25
CA LEU A 503 3.39 21.44 -6.17
C LEU A 503 2.69 22.73 -5.71
N PHE A 504 1.60 23.09 -6.38
CA PHE A 504 0.79 24.28 -6.07
C PHE A 504 -0.69 23.93 -5.83
N SER A 505 -1.34 24.67 -4.92
CA SER A 505 -2.78 24.60 -4.66
C SER A 505 -3.38 26.00 -4.36
N PRO A 506 -4.37 26.49 -5.12
CA PRO A 506 -4.94 27.83 -4.94
C PRO A 506 -5.60 28.04 -3.57
N LYS A 507 -5.44 29.24 -3.00
CA LYS A 507 -5.92 29.58 -1.64
C LYS A 507 -7.44 29.40 -1.48
N GLU A 508 -8.20 29.75 -2.52
CA GLU A 508 -9.67 29.69 -2.53
C GLU A 508 -10.19 28.27 -2.29
N LEU A 509 -9.50 27.26 -2.82
CA LEU A 509 -9.85 25.85 -2.64
C LEU A 509 -9.49 25.33 -1.25
N VAL A 510 -8.43 25.86 -0.62
CA VAL A 510 -8.09 25.56 0.78
C VAL A 510 -9.13 26.16 1.74
N GLU A 511 -9.59 27.38 1.47
CA GLU A 511 -10.69 27.99 2.23
C GLU A 511 -12.02 27.27 2.00
N GLU A 512 -12.39 26.89 0.77
CA GLU A 512 -13.64 26.16 0.52
C GLU A 512 -13.61 24.73 1.08
N ALA A 513 -12.47 24.03 1.05
CA ALA A 513 -12.30 22.73 1.73
C ALA A 513 -12.43 22.86 3.27
N SER A 514 -11.90 23.94 3.85
CA SER A 514 -12.08 24.23 5.28
C SER A 514 -13.54 24.57 5.62
N ARG A 515 -14.21 25.37 4.78
CA ARG A 515 -15.65 25.69 4.94
C ARG A 515 -16.52 24.44 4.78
N LEU A 516 -16.19 23.51 3.88
CA LEU A 516 -16.86 22.22 3.76
C LEU A 516 -16.66 21.37 5.03
N LYS A 517 -15.46 21.33 5.62
CA LYS A 517 -15.23 20.72 6.94
C LYS A 517 -16.17 21.29 8.02
N THR A 518 -16.36 22.61 8.07
CA THR A 518 -17.29 23.27 9.00
C THR A 518 -18.76 22.99 8.66
N ALA A 519 -19.15 23.05 7.39
CA ALA A 519 -20.54 22.92 6.94
C ALA A 519 -21.07 21.48 6.95
N VAL A 520 -20.19 20.48 6.90
CA VAL A 520 -20.56 19.06 7.14
C VAL A 520 -20.84 18.78 8.63
N GLY A 521 -20.60 19.76 9.52
CA GLY A 521 -20.91 19.64 10.94
C GLY A 521 -20.06 18.60 11.66
N VAL A 522 -18.88 18.27 11.11
CA VAL A 522 -17.92 17.37 11.74
C VAL A 522 -17.50 17.99 13.07
N PRO A 523 -17.78 17.35 14.23
CA PRO A 523 -17.26 17.83 15.49
C PRO A 523 -15.73 17.85 15.43
N ALA A 524 -15.08 18.75 16.18
CA ALA A 524 -13.69 18.52 16.54
C ALA A 524 -13.65 17.19 17.32
N SER A 525 -13.15 16.12 16.67
CA SER A 525 -13.36 14.76 17.14
C SER A 525 -12.53 14.51 18.39
N ASN A 526 -13.17 14.61 19.56
CA ASN A 526 -12.75 13.86 20.72
C ASN A 526 -12.82 12.38 20.33
N ASN A 527 -11.68 11.75 20.11
CA ASN A 527 -11.61 10.36 19.67
C ASN A 527 -12.03 9.43 20.81
N SER A 528 -13.32 9.07 20.83
CA SER A 528 -13.87 8.02 21.68
C SER A 528 -14.72 7.05 20.86
N ASN A 529 -14.17 5.83 20.70
CA ASN A 529 -14.86 4.58 20.39
C ASN A 529 -15.83 4.56 19.18
N THR A 530 -15.30 4.21 18.00
CA THR A 530 -16.09 3.55 16.96
C THR A 530 -15.42 2.22 16.57
N ASN A 531 -15.97 1.11 17.06
CA ASN A 531 -15.44 -0.23 16.83
C ASN A 531 -15.56 -0.61 15.34
N SER A 532 -14.44 -1.00 14.72
CA SER A 532 -14.39 -1.50 13.34
C SER A 532 -13.86 -2.93 13.30
N SER A 533 -14.67 -3.89 13.76
CA SER A 533 -14.32 -5.30 13.77
C SER A 533 -14.37 -5.89 12.35
N ASN A 534 -13.19 -6.17 11.78
CA ASN A 534 -12.83 -7.43 11.07
C ASN A 534 -11.48 -7.38 10.32
N ASN A 535 -10.39 -6.96 11.00
CA ASN A 535 -9.02 -7.35 10.61
C ASN A 535 -8.58 -8.50 11.53
N VAL A 536 -8.74 -9.74 11.07
CA VAL A 536 -8.71 -10.95 11.92
C VAL A 536 -7.28 -11.41 12.33
N ILE A 537 -6.29 -10.50 12.30
CA ILE A 537 -4.89 -10.76 12.75
C ILE A 537 -4.28 -9.55 13.52
N ASN A 538 -4.84 -8.32 13.42
CA ASN A 538 -4.20 -7.10 13.95
C ASN A 538 -5.11 -6.33 14.94
N ASN A 539 -5.69 -7.01 15.93
CA ASN A 539 -6.56 -6.40 16.95
C ASN A 539 -5.78 -5.99 18.22
N GLU A 540 -4.84 -5.06 18.13
CA GLU A 540 -4.16 -4.50 19.33
C GLU A 540 -5.20 -3.85 20.27
N SER A 541 -5.15 -4.16 21.58
CA SER A 541 -6.30 -3.90 22.46
C SER A 541 -5.96 -3.75 23.96
N ILE A 542 -6.69 -2.81 24.59
CA ILE A 542 -6.79 -2.66 26.04
C ILE A 542 -7.68 -3.78 26.59
N CYS A 543 -7.26 -4.42 27.67
CA CYS A 543 -7.86 -5.62 28.26
C CYS A 543 -8.85 -5.31 29.41
N GLY A 544 -9.27 -4.05 29.50
CA GLY A 544 -10.13 -3.50 30.54
C GLY A 544 -10.17 -1.96 30.46
N THR A 545 -9.69 -1.31 31.52
CA THR A 545 -9.23 0.09 31.51
C THR A 545 -7.76 0.13 31.13
N ASP A 546 -7.28 1.22 30.51
CA ASP A 546 -5.82 1.39 30.29
C ASP A 546 -5.10 1.54 31.64
N GLU A 547 -4.32 0.53 32.00
CA GLU A 547 -3.48 0.49 33.21
C GLU A 547 -2.01 0.83 32.91
N SER A 548 -1.68 1.21 31.67
CA SER A 548 -0.35 1.72 31.33
C SER A 548 -0.11 3.13 31.90
N VAL A 549 1.15 3.46 32.19
CA VAL A 549 1.55 4.82 32.63
C VAL A 549 2.66 5.36 31.73
N GLU A 550 2.84 6.68 31.72
CA GLU A 550 3.99 7.31 31.09
C GLU A 550 5.29 6.70 31.64
N ALA A 551 6.30 6.46 30.80
CA ALA A 551 7.51 5.74 31.22
C ALA A 551 8.19 6.39 32.45
N ALA A 552 8.21 7.73 32.52
CA ALA A 552 8.72 8.49 33.66
C ALA A 552 7.92 8.31 34.98
N CYS A 553 6.69 7.81 34.93
CA CYS A 553 5.86 7.47 36.09
C CYS A 553 6.04 6.04 36.61
N ALA A 554 6.67 5.13 35.85
CA ALA A 554 6.85 3.75 36.27
C ALA A 554 7.55 3.58 37.64
N PRO A 555 8.60 4.37 38.01
CA PRO A 555 9.18 4.30 39.35
C PRO A 555 8.16 4.61 40.46
N SER A 556 7.29 5.61 40.26
CA SER A 556 6.28 6.02 41.24
C SER A 556 4.98 5.19 41.22
N ALA A 557 4.75 4.40 40.18
CA ALA A 557 3.54 3.59 39.99
C ALA A 557 3.71 2.11 40.40
N THR A 558 4.92 1.71 40.80
CA THR A 558 5.30 0.32 41.11
C THR A 558 6.08 0.25 42.43
N ASN A 559 6.75 -0.87 42.72
CA ASN A 559 7.89 -0.83 43.61
C ASN A 559 8.97 0.06 42.98
N ASN A 560 9.38 1.13 43.68
CA ASN A 560 10.38 2.11 43.23
C ASN A 560 11.61 1.48 42.53
N GLU A 561 12.10 0.34 43.03
CA GLU A 561 13.25 -0.36 42.45
C GLU A 561 12.91 -1.06 41.12
N GLU A 562 11.80 -1.80 41.04
CA GLU A 562 11.33 -2.45 39.82
C GLU A 562 11.04 -1.41 38.73
N GLY A 563 10.29 -0.35 39.06
CA GLY A 563 9.92 0.70 38.11
C GLY A 563 11.10 1.55 37.61
N ALA A 564 12.14 1.74 38.44
CA ALA A 564 13.37 2.38 38.00
C ALA A 564 14.12 1.53 36.97
N VAL A 565 14.14 0.20 37.13
CA VAL A 565 14.72 -0.71 36.13
C VAL A 565 13.87 -0.74 34.87
N MET A 566 12.55 -0.86 34.98
CA MET A 566 11.62 -0.81 33.82
C MET A 566 11.79 0.47 33.01
N PHE A 567 11.84 1.64 33.68
CA PHE A 567 12.07 2.92 33.01
C PHE A 567 13.43 2.96 32.31
N THR A 568 14.50 2.55 32.99
CA THR A 568 15.87 2.53 32.42
C THR A 568 15.95 1.63 31.19
N ARG A 569 15.40 0.41 31.25
CA ARG A 569 15.39 -0.55 30.13
C ARG A 569 14.51 -0.08 28.97
N SER A 570 13.44 0.67 29.26
CA SER A 570 12.59 1.28 28.22
C SER A 570 13.33 2.30 27.33
N GLN A 571 14.50 2.81 27.73
CA GLN A 571 15.24 3.82 26.96
C GLN A 571 15.79 3.28 25.63
N ALA A 572 15.96 1.96 25.51
CA ALA A 572 16.33 1.25 24.28
C ALA A 572 15.16 1.08 23.29
N VAL A 573 13.96 1.55 23.64
CA VAL A 573 12.76 1.54 22.82
C VAL A 573 12.50 2.91 22.18
N ALA A 574 12.13 2.89 20.91
CA ALA A 574 11.86 4.05 20.07
C ALA A 574 10.44 4.04 19.53
N ARG A 575 9.93 5.26 19.28
CA ARG A 575 8.79 5.49 18.40
C ARG A 575 9.26 5.41 16.96
N LEU A 576 8.50 4.67 16.15
CA LEU A 576 8.64 4.66 14.70
C LEU A 576 7.52 5.52 14.10
N SER A 577 7.87 6.39 13.16
CA SER A 577 6.91 7.10 12.31
C SER A 577 7.23 6.77 10.87
N ILE A 578 6.37 5.98 10.23
CA ILE A 578 6.63 5.30 8.96
C ILE A 578 5.73 5.94 7.90
N ILE A 579 6.32 6.56 6.89
CA ILE A 579 5.57 7.25 5.84
C ILE A 579 5.04 6.22 4.83
N LYS A 580 3.76 5.86 4.97
CA LYS A 580 3.05 4.91 4.12
C LYS A 580 2.39 5.61 2.93
N GLU A 581 1.87 4.82 1.99
CA GLU A 581 1.10 5.26 0.81
C GLU A 581 1.71 6.42 -0.02
N ASN A 582 3.05 6.51 -0.11
CA ASN A 582 3.80 7.58 -0.78
C ASN A 582 3.65 8.98 -0.14
N GLY A 583 3.35 9.08 1.15
CA GLY A 583 3.22 10.36 1.87
C GLY A 583 1.82 10.72 2.35
N MET A 584 0.82 9.90 2.03
CA MET A 584 -0.59 10.17 2.39
C MET A 584 -0.93 9.71 3.82
N GLU A 585 -0.13 8.82 4.42
CA GLU A 585 -0.35 8.26 5.75
C GLU A 585 0.96 8.20 6.54
N ILE A 586 0.88 8.44 7.86
CA ILE A 586 1.95 8.20 8.81
C ILE A 586 1.47 7.11 9.76
N ALA A 587 1.94 5.88 9.52
CA ALA A 587 1.77 4.80 10.48
C ALA A 587 2.72 5.02 11.66
N TYR A 588 2.25 4.69 12.86
CA TYR A 588 3.08 4.64 14.06
C TYR A 588 3.27 3.19 14.47
N CYS A 589 4.49 2.84 14.86
CA CYS A 589 4.83 1.55 15.46
C CYS A 589 5.85 1.76 16.58
N THR A 590 6.14 0.70 17.31
CA THR A 590 7.25 0.62 18.26
C THR A 590 8.40 -0.20 17.67
N GLY A 591 9.63 0.11 18.05
CA GLY A 591 10.80 -0.71 17.72
C GLY A 591 11.93 -0.46 18.70
N TRP A 592 12.90 -1.36 18.78
CA TRP A 592 13.90 -1.34 19.86
C TRP A 592 15.27 -1.85 19.42
N LEU A 593 16.32 -1.40 20.10
CA LEU A 593 17.71 -1.75 19.80
C LEU A 593 18.00 -3.21 20.15
N LEU A 594 18.27 -4.02 19.13
CA LEU A 594 18.62 -5.43 19.27
C LEU A 594 20.14 -5.61 19.16
N GLY A 595 20.77 -5.90 20.30
CA GLY A 595 22.22 -6.15 20.37
C GLY A 595 23.11 -4.94 20.11
N CYS A 596 24.41 -5.22 19.97
CA CYS A 596 25.51 -4.25 20.07
C CYS A 596 26.04 -3.71 18.71
N ASP A 597 25.43 -4.08 17.57
CA ASP A 597 25.84 -3.69 16.21
C ASP A 597 24.86 -2.71 15.51
N GLY A 598 24.14 -1.90 16.28
CA GLY A 598 23.29 -0.81 15.76
C GLY A 598 22.08 -1.25 14.94
N HIS A 599 21.51 -2.40 15.25
CA HIS A 599 20.26 -2.88 14.65
C HIS A 599 19.05 -2.52 15.51
N LEU A 600 17.91 -2.32 14.85
CA LEU A 600 16.59 -2.13 15.46
C LEU A 600 15.63 -3.18 14.89
N ILE A 601 14.77 -3.73 15.73
CA ILE A 601 13.73 -4.68 15.34
C ILE A 601 12.32 -4.13 15.62
N THR A 602 11.37 -4.49 14.77
CA THR A 602 9.93 -4.16 14.82
C THR A 602 9.15 -5.22 14.01
N ASN A 603 7.84 -5.05 13.76
CA ASN A 603 7.05 -5.99 12.94
C ASN A 603 7.30 -5.84 11.42
N GLN A 604 7.00 -6.88 10.66
CA GLN A 604 6.96 -6.84 9.19
C GLN A 604 5.80 -5.99 8.68
N HIS A 605 4.63 -6.02 9.32
CA HIS A 605 3.53 -5.15 8.90
C HIS A 605 3.84 -3.66 9.11
N CYS A 606 4.73 -3.33 10.07
CA CYS A 606 5.33 -2.01 10.23
C CYS A 606 6.32 -1.68 9.10
N ILE A 607 7.36 -2.50 8.91
CA ILE A 607 8.39 -2.30 7.86
C ILE A 607 8.39 -3.51 6.91
N GLY A 608 7.58 -3.43 5.87
CA GLY A 608 7.35 -4.57 4.97
C GLY A 608 8.39 -4.68 3.86
N ASP A 609 9.02 -3.57 3.46
CA ASP A 609 10.05 -3.53 2.42
C ASP A 609 11.12 -2.44 2.66
N ALA A 610 12.06 -2.32 1.71
CA ALA A 610 13.15 -1.36 1.80
C ALA A 610 12.70 0.11 1.61
N GLN A 611 11.53 0.36 1.00
CA GLN A 611 10.96 1.71 0.89
C GLN A 611 10.35 2.14 2.22
N ASP A 612 9.65 1.24 2.92
CA ASP A 612 9.19 1.46 4.31
C ASP A 612 10.38 1.81 5.23
N ALA A 613 11.49 1.06 5.13
CA ALA A 613 12.69 1.29 5.95
C ALA A 613 13.31 2.68 5.70
N LEU A 614 13.41 3.11 4.44
CA LEU A 614 13.86 4.46 4.07
C LEU A 614 12.86 5.55 4.51
N ASN A 615 11.57 5.23 4.54
CA ASN A 615 10.47 6.11 4.97
C ASN A 615 10.27 6.12 6.50
N THR A 616 11.07 5.40 7.28
CA THR A 616 10.94 5.28 8.74
C THR A 616 11.80 6.32 9.46
N LYS A 617 11.15 7.26 10.17
CA LYS A 617 11.80 8.04 11.23
C LYS A 617 11.81 7.21 12.51
N VAL A 618 13.02 6.95 13.03
CA VAL A 618 13.23 6.43 14.39
C VAL A 618 13.41 7.59 15.37
N GLU A 619 12.80 7.49 16.55
CA GLU A 619 12.85 8.49 17.62
C GLU A 619 12.93 7.84 19.01
N PHE A 620 14.12 7.82 19.60
CA PHE A 620 14.36 7.34 20.97
C PHE A 620 14.10 8.45 21.99
N LEU A 621 13.80 8.04 23.23
CA LEU A 621 13.54 8.94 24.37
C LEU A 621 12.35 9.91 24.11
N ALA A 622 11.38 9.48 23.30
CA ALA A 622 10.14 10.20 23.05
C ALA A 622 9.15 10.03 24.23
N GLU A 623 9.45 10.64 25.37
CA GLU A 623 8.77 10.41 26.64
C GLU A 623 8.65 11.67 27.50
N SER A 624 7.83 11.60 28.55
CA SER A 624 7.62 12.71 29.49
C SER A 624 8.92 13.07 30.23
N SER A 625 9.16 14.37 30.45
CA SER A 625 10.38 14.83 31.13
C SER A 625 10.42 14.46 32.62
N SER A 626 9.25 14.27 33.24
CA SER A 626 9.08 13.81 34.63
C SER A 626 7.62 13.40 34.84
N CYS A 627 7.35 12.40 35.69
CA CYS A 627 5.98 11.97 35.97
C CYS A 627 5.04 13.14 36.36
N GLY A 628 3.91 13.27 35.67
CA GLY A 628 2.91 14.29 35.96
C GLY A 628 3.34 15.72 35.59
N SER A 629 4.29 15.88 34.65
CA SER A 629 4.52 17.16 33.99
C SER A 629 3.29 17.61 33.17
N ASN A 630 3.29 18.87 32.74
CA ASN A 630 2.30 19.36 31.76
C ASN A 630 2.73 19.07 30.30
N ASP A 631 3.61 18.08 30.07
CA ASP A 631 4.04 17.70 28.72
C ASP A 631 2.89 16.97 27.99
N THR A 632 2.58 17.38 26.75
CA THR A 632 1.50 16.73 25.99
C THR A 632 1.99 15.43 25.33
N CYS A 633 2.16 14.38 26.13
CA CYS A 633 2.52 13.04 25.66
C CYS A 633 1.32 12.26 25.10
N ASP A 634 0.08 12.66 25.44
CA ASP A 634 -1.22 12.06 25.13
C ASP A 634 -1.66 12.15 23.65
N LYS A 635 -0.74 12.42 22.72
CA LYS A 635 -1.03 12.79 21.32
C LYS A 635 -0.03 12.17 20.35
N ARG A 636 -0.45 11.90 19.11
CA ARG A 636 0.42 11.44 18.00
C ARG A 636 1.60 12.39 17.81
N GLY A 637 2.83 11.89 18.02
CA GLY A 637 4.05 12.70 17.94
C GLY A 637 4.33 13.58 19.17
N GLY A 638 3.52 13.48 20.23
CA GLY A 638 3.73 14.18 21.51
C GLY A 638 5.02 13.76 22.21
N CYS A 639 5.56 14.61 23.08
CA CYS A 639 6.82 14.40 23.80
C CYS A 639 7.97 13.95 22.85
N PRO A 640 8.45 14.85 21.96
CA PRO A 640 9.42 14.51 20.92
C PRO A 640 10.79 14.16 21.50
N GLY A 641 11.37 13.06 21.03
CA GLY A 641 12.61 12.52 21.57
C GLY A 641 13.86 13.28 21.10
N PRO A 642 14.83 13.59 21.98
CA PRO A 642 16.07 14.28 21.62
C PRO A 642 17.03 13.46 20.73
N VAL A 643 16.71 12.20 20.44
CA VAL A 643 17.49 11.29 19.58
C VAL A 643 16.59 10.81 18.44
N GLY A 644 16.49 11.65 17.40
CA GLY A 644 15.69 11.37 16.20
C GLY A 644 16.50 11.50 14.90
N VAL A 645 16.06 10.78 13.87
CA VAL A 645 16.63 10.76 12.50
C VAL A 645 17.99 10.05 12.41
N LEU A 646 17.95 8.73 12.60
CA LEU A 646 18.88 7.80 11.95
C LEU A 646 18.13 7.17 10.77
N SER A 647 18.63 7.28 9.53
CA SER A 647 17.99 6.62 8.38
C SER A 647 18.17 5.11 8.48
N THR A 648 17.10 4.34 8.33
CA THR A 648 17.16 2.87 8.47
C THR A 648 17.40 2.19 7.12
N THR A 649 18.03 1.01 7.14
CA THR A 649 18.19 0.13 5.97
C THR A 649 17.70 -1.26 6.34
N LEU A 650 16.81 -1.84 5.54
CA LEU A 650 16.30 -3.19 5.78
C LEU A 650 17.41 -4.24 5.66
N VAL A 651 17.59 -5.07 6.69
CA VAL A 651 18.56 -6.18 6.74
C VAL A 651 17.87 -7.52 6.55
N ALA A 652 16.78 -7.75 7.27
CA ALA A 652 15.97 -8.95 7.17
C ALA A 652 14.49 -8.63 7.42
N VAL A 653 13.63 -9.48 6.88
CA VAL A 653 12.18 -9.42 7.06
C VAL A 653 11.61 -10.84 7.07
N SER A 654 10.48 -11.05 7.72
CA SER A 654 9.75 -12.31 7.72
C SER A 654 8.25 -12.07 7.87
N GLU A 655 7.47 -12.45 6.85
CA GLU A 655 5.99 -12.43 6.88
C GLU A 655 5.47 -13.56 7.81
N ASP A 656 6.10 -14.74 7.78
CA ASP A 656 5.73 -15.92 8.60
C ASP A 656 6.00 -15.77 10.12
N LEU A 657 6.80 -14.78 10.51
CA LEU A 657 7.19 -14.47 11.90
C LEU A 657 6.93 -13.00 12.28
N ASP A 658 6.19 -12.26 11.45
CA ASP A 658 5.91 -10.82 11.51
C ASP A 658 7.01 -9.96 12.19
N TYR A 659 8.23 -10.01 11.64
CA TYR A 659 9.33 -9.14 12.08
C TYR A 659 10.10 -8.51 10.91
N ALA A 660 10.65 -7.33 11.16
CA ALA A 660 11.60 -6.63 10.31
C ALA A 660 12.81 -6.19 11.15
N LEU A 661 14.01 -6.54 10.69
CA LEU A 661 15.29 -6.10 11.25
C LEU A 661 15.88 -5.03 10.33
N VAL A 662 16.13 -3.84 10.87
CA VAL A 662 16.76 -2.72 10.16
C VAL A 662 18.09 -2.34 10.82
N ARG A 663 19.05 -1.88 10.03
CA ARG A 663 20.29 -1.28 10.52
C ARG A 663 20.17 0.24 10.53
N LEU A 664 20.64 0.88 11.60
CA LEU A 664 20.62 2.33 11.76
C LEU A 664 21.89 2.94 11.14
N ALA A 665 21.75 3.96 10.28
CA ALA A 665 22.90 4.65 9.70
C ALA A 665 23.44 5.74 10.63
N ALA A 666 24.58 5.50 11.29
CA ALA A 666 25.30 6.52 12.04
C ALA A 666 26.08 7.46 11.10
N ASN A 667 25.81 8.76 11.17
CA ASN A 667 26.43 9.79 10.29
C ASN A 667 27.96 9.90 10.45
N THR A 668 28.55 9.36 11.51
CA THR A 668 30.01 9.32 11.72
C THR A 668 30.47 7.94 12.20
N SER A 669 31.23 7.25 11.35
CA SER A 669 32.14 6.15 11.71
C SER A 669 31.59 5.06 12.64
N ALA A 670 30.46 4.45 12.29
CA ALA A 670 30.02 3.10 12.70
C ALA A 670 30.02 2.76 14.21
N ASN A 671 30.04 3.76 15.10
CA ASN A 671 30.15 3.54 16.54
C ASN A 671 28.88 3.98 17.27
N PHE A 672 28.05 3.01 17.63
CA PHE A 672 26.78 3.23 18.33
C PHE A 672 26.94 3.49 19.83
N SER A 673 28.18 3.59 20.36
CA SER A 673 28.44 3.85 21.79
C SER A 673 27.76 5.12 22.33
N GLU A 674 27.66 6.21 21.55
CA GLU A 674 26.95 7.41 21.99
C GLU A 674 25.42 7.23 22.02
N LEU A 675 24.88 6.37 21.14
CA LEU A 675 23.47 5.99 21.16
C LEU A 675 23.20 5.13 22.40
N TYR A 676 23.96 4.05 22.59
CA TYR A 676 23.83 3.16 23.74
C TYR A 676 24.03 3.88 25.08
N ALA A 677 24.93 4.86 25.16
CA ALA A 677 25.10 5.70 26.36
C ALA A 677 23.88 6.59 26.67
N LYS A 678 23.04 6.91 25.67
CA LYS A 678 21.80 7.68 25.82
C LYS A 678 20.56 6.79 26.01
N THR A 679 20.57 5.56 25.50
CA THR A 679 19.44 4.63 25.52
C THR A 679 19.52 3.57 26.63
N GLY A 680 20.39 3.73 27.61
CA GLY A 680 20.59 2.74 28.69
C GLY A 680 21.17 1.41 28.20
N GLY A 681 21.81 1.40 27.03
CA GLY A 681 22.26 0.20 26.33
C GLY A 681 21.32 -0.21 25.19
N TYR A 682 21.15 -1.53 25.04
CA TYR A 682 20.29 -2.22 24.09
C TYR A 682 19.55 -3.37 24.81
N LEU A 683 18.63 -4.03 24.13
CA LEU A 683 17.93 -5.22 24.64
C LEU A 683 18.41 -6.50 23.93
N GLN A 684 18.22 -7.63 24.60
CA GLN A 684 18.64 -8.96 24.16
C GLN A 684 17.44 -9.92 24.28
N PHE A 685 17.30 -10.86 23.33
CA PHE A 685 16.35 -11.95 23.48
C PHE A 685 16.87 -12.98 24.49
N ARG A 686 16.03 -13.47 25.40
CA ARG A 686 16.41 -14.55 26.32
C ARG A 686 16.53 -15.88 25.54
N GLU A 687 17.65 -16.61 25.65
CA GLU A 687 17.85 -17.87 24.91
C GLU A 687 16.78 -18.92 25.23
N SER A 688 16.40 -19.05 26.51
CA SER A 688 15.34 -19.97 26.95
C SER A 688 13.91 -19.51 26.60
N GLY A 689 13.75 -18.25 26.17
CA GLY A 689 12.46 -17.70 25.78
C GLY A 689 11.46 -17.47 26.94
N PRO A 690 10.16 -17.44 26.62
CA PRO A 690 9.09 -17.15 27.58
C PRO A 690 8.69 -18.36 28.43
N VAL A 691 8.37 -18.10 29.69
CA VAL A 691 7.92 -19.10 30.68
C VAL A 691 6.50 -18.78 31.15
N LEU A 692 5.65 -19.80 31.26
CA LEU A 692 4.27 -19.66 31.72
C LEU A 692 4.21 -19.08 33.15
N GLU A 693 3.25 -18.20 33.42
CA GLU A 693 3.09 -17.41 34.64
C GLU A 693 4.23 -16.43 34.99
N GLU A 694 5.26 -16.25 34.15
CA GLU A 694 6.29 -15.22 34.42
C GLU A 694 5.70 -13.81 34.32
N LYS A 695 6.12 -12.92 35.24
CA LYS A 695 5.75 -11.50 35.21
C LYS A 695 6.43 -10.80 34.03
N ILE A 696 5.67 -9.95 33.33
CA ILE A 696 6.16 -9.20 32.16
C ILE A 696 5.86 -7.70 32.27
N TYR A 697 6.62 -6.90 31.51
CA TYR A 697 6.29 -5.52 31.18
C TYR A 697 6.54 -5.22 29.70
N ILE A 698 5.80 -4.25 29.17
CA ILE A 698 5.79 -3.86 27.77
C ILE A 698 6.02 -2.34 27.69
N PRO A 699 7.25 -1.88 27.40
CA PRO A 699 7.53 -0.49 27.04
C PRO A 699 7.17 -0.24 25.57
N GLN A 700 6.31 0.75 25.30
CA GLN A 700 5.56 0.89 24.05
C GLN A 700 5.20 2.34 23.68
N HIS A 701 4.87 2.59 22.41
CA HIS A 701 4.35 3.85 21.88
C HIS A 701 2.92 3.73 21.32
N PRO A 702 1.93 3.38 22.16
CA PRO A 702 0.54 3.19 21.74
C PRO A 702 -0.01 4.48 21.10
N LEU A 703 -0.76 4.35 20.02
CA LEU A 703 -1.30 5.46 19.23
C LEU A 703 -0.25 6.50 18.76
N GLY A 704 1.04 6.13 18.74
CA GLY A 704 2.14 7.07 18.43
C GLY A 704 2.40 8.11 19.51
N TYR A 705 1.96 7.87 20.74
CA TYR A 705 2.08 8.79 21.88
C TYR A 705 3.52 8.83 22.44
N GLY A 706 3.74 9.67 23.46
CA GLY A 706 4.93 9.57 24.31
C GLY A 706 4.98 8.19 24.98
N LYS A 707 6.18 7.69 25.28
CA LYS A 707 6.41 6.31 25.72
C LYS A 707 5.60 5.97 26.98
N ARG A 708 4.91 4.83 26.94
CA ARG A 708 4.17 4.26 28.06
C ARG A 708 4.74 2.88 28.40
N ILE A 709 4.61 2.47 29.65
CA ILE A 709 4.93 1.12 30.12
C ILE A 709 3.63 0.52 30.63
N ALA A 710 3.29 -0.67 30.15
CA ALA A 710 2.22 -1.50 30.69
C ALA A 710 2.83 -2.72 31.38
N TRP A 711 2.38 -3.02 32.60
CA TRP A 711 2.88 -4.14 33.43
C TRP A 711 1.79 -4.72 34.36
N LEU A 712 0.56 -4.21 34.25
CA LEU A 712 -0.60 -4.63 35.04
C LEU A 712 -1.65 -5.30 34.17
N TYR A 713 -2.52 -6.04 34.83
CA TYR A 713 -3.83 -6.46 34.34
C TYR A 713 -4.76 -6.63 35.54
N LYS A 714 -5.82 -5.82 35.60
CA LYS A 714 -6.82 -5.76 36.70
C LYS A 714 -6.20 -5.51 38.07
N GLY A 715 -5.22 -4.61 38.13
CA GLY A 715 -4.49 -4.20 39.33
C GLY A 715 -3.37 -5.16 39.76
N GLU A 716 -3.26 -6.35 39.15
CA GLU A 716 -2.22 -7.34 39.46
C GLU A 716 -1.07 -7.28 38.43
N PRO A 717 0.18 -7.65 38.80
CA PRO A 717 1.29 -7.74 37.86
C PRO A 717 1.00 -8.72 36.72
N GLY A 718 1.03 -8.22 35.49
CA GLY A 718 0.71 -8.95 34.26
C GLY A 718 1.74 -10.03 33.92
N ARG A 719 1.28 -11.08 33.22
CA ARG A 719 2.05 -12.32 33.04
C ARG A 719 1.88 -12.94 31.65
N ILE A 720 2.74 -13.91 31.34
CA ILE A 720 2.51 -14.88 30.26
C ILE A 720 1.44 -15.89 30.71
N GLU A 721 0.31 -15.89 30.01
CA GLU A 721 -0.90 -16.68 30.28
C GLU A 721 -1.01 -17.92 29.37
N SER A 722 -0.30 -17.92 28.25
CA SER A 722 -0.18 -19.07 27.34
C SER A 722 1.17 -19.07 26.63
N LEU A 723 1.69 -20.27 26.33
CA LEU A 723 2.83 -20.47 25.44
C LEU A 723 2.43 -20.91 24.02
N THR A 724 1.13 -21.10 23.78
CA THR A 724 0.55 -21.47 22.48
C THR A 724 -0.81 -20.80 22.31
N VAL A 725 -0.84 -19.61 21.73
CA VAL A 725 -2.06 -18.95 21.23
C VAL A 725 -2.41 -19.52 19.85
N THR A 726 -3.69 -19.45 19.45
CA THR A 726 -4.15 -19.88 18.12
C THR A 726 -4.93 -18.79 17.35
N ASP A 727 -5.36 -17.72 18.03
CA ASP A 727 -6.12 -16.62 17.43
C ASP A 727 -5.23 -15.59 16.70
N CYS A 728 -3.93 -15.58 17.00
CA CYS A 728 -2.89 -14.82 16.30
C CYS A 728 -2.16 -15.74 15.30
N ARG A 729 -0.98 -16.24 15.67
CA ARG A 729 -0.25 -17.30 14.97
C ARG A 729 0.00 -18.46 15.95
N ASN A 730 0.02 -19.69 15.43
CA ASN A 730 0.32 -20.87 16.24
C ASN A 730 1.70 -20.73 16.89
N ASP A 731 1.83 -21.21 18.12
CA ASP A 731 3.06 -21.15 18.93
C ASP A 731 3.50 -19.71 19.29
N ASP A 732 2.58 -18.73 19.23
CA ASP A 732 2.75 -17.43 19.88
C ASP A 732 2.49 -17.51 21.39
N VAL A 733 3.07 -16.61 22.18
CA VAL A 733 2.71 -16.42 23.59
C VAL A 733 1.53 -15.48 23.77
N GLY A 734 0.73 -15.75 24.80
CA GLY A 734 -0.48 -14.99 25.15
C GLY A 734 -0.34 -14.29 26.49
N TYR A 735 -0.85 -13.07 26.59
CA TYR A 735 -0.90 -12.27 27.82
C TYR A 735 -2.05 -11.25 27.78
N TYR A 736 -2.43 -10.69 28.93
CA TYR A 736 -3.51 -9.69 29.04
C TYR A 736 -3.02 -8.25 29.34
N VAL A 737 -1.71 -7.98 29.29
CA VAL A 737 -1.16 -6.62 29.42
C VAL A 737 -1.59 -5.73 28.25
N ASP A 738 -2.01 -4.50 28.54
CA ASP A 738 -2.61 -3.55 27.59
C ASP A 738 -1.70 -3.16 26.41
N THR A 739 -2.31 -3.07 25.22
CA THR A 739 -1.68 -2.63 23.96
C THR A 739 -2.67 -1.80 23.12
N GLN A 740 -2.21 -0.99 22.17
CA GLN A 740 -3.07 -0.24 21.22
C GLN A 740 -2.33 0.03 19.91
N GLU A 741 -3.05 0.23 18.79
CA GLU A 741 -2.53 0.64 17.47
C GLU A 741 -1.19 1.42 17.54
N GLY A 742 -0.08 0.75 17.23
CA GLY A 742 1.28 1.30 17.27
C GLY A 742 2.15 0.81 18.44
N SER A 743 1.57 0.01 19.33
CA SER A 743 2.29 -0.93 20.20
C SER A 743 3.02 -2.00 19.38
N SER A 744 2.63 -2.23 18.13
CA SER A 744 3.25 -3.13 17.15
C SER A 744 4.77 -3.05 17.20
N GLY A 745 5.44 -4.19 17.42
CA GLY A 745 6.90 -4.30 17.50
C GLY A 745 7.49 -3.98 18.88
N SER A 746 6.67 -3.77 19.92
CA SER A 746 7.14 -3.61 21.30
C SER A 746 7.80 -4.90 21.82
N PRO A 747 8.88 -4.80 22.63
CA PRO A 747 9.44 -5.94 23.32
C PRO A 747 8.54 -6.34 24.49
N ILE A 748 8.30 -7.64 24.65
CA ILE A 748 7.69 -8.21 25.85
C ILE A 748 8.86 -8.65 26.74
N VAL A 749 9.02 -8.00 27.89
CA VAL A 749 10.22 -8.10 28.74
C VAL A 749 9.89 -8.83 30.04
N GLY A 750 10.67 -9.85 30.40
CA GLY A 750 10.52 -10.55 31.67
C GLY A 750 11.01 -9.70 32.84
N VAL A 751 10.24 -9.60 33.93
CA VAL A 751 10.59 -8.76 35.11
C VAL A 751 11.80 -9.34 35.89
N SER A 752 12.03 -10.65 35.80
CA SER A 752 13.04 -11.39 36.55
C SER A 752 14.50 -11.07 36.16
N ASP A 753 14.76 -10.82 34.88
CA ASP A 753 16.09 -10.56 34.31
C ASP A 753 16.14 -9.27 33.46
N ASN A 754 15.01 -8.84 32.93
CA ASN A 754 14.85 -7.73 31.98
C ASN A 754 15.30 -8.07 30.54
N SER A 755 15.27 -9.36 30.20
CA SER A 755 15.51 -9.85 28.84
C SER A 755 14.20 -9.98 28.06
N VAL A 756 14.26 -9.84 26.74
CA VAL A 756 13.07 -9.88 25.86
C VAL A 756 12.68 -11.33 25.61
N VAL A 757 11.45 -11.69 25.97
CA VAL A 757 10.94 -13.07 25.83
C VAL A 757 10.15 -13.26 24.53
N ALA A 758 9.52 -12.20 24.03
CA ALA A 758 8.74 -12.19 22.80
C ALA A 758 8.64 -10.79 22.17
N LEU A 759 8.22 -10.72 20.90
CA LEU A 759 7.92 -9.50 20.16
C LEU A 759 6.40 -9.38 19.98
N HIS A 760 5.77 -8.29 20.43
CA HIS A 760 4.33 -8.07 20.21
C HIS A 760 4.02 -7.83 18.73
N HIS A 761 2.88 -8.36 18.25
CA HIS A 761 2.40 -8.16 16.86
C HIS A 761 0.87 -8.21 16.66
N CYS A 762 0.15 -8.85 17.58
CA CYS A 762 -1.27 -9.19 17.42
C CYS A 762 -2.01 -9.11 18.77
N GLY A 763 -3.33 -9.05 18.75
CA GLY A 763 -4.12 -9.20 19.97
C GLY A 763 -5.61 -9.40 19.76
N GLY A 764 -6.37 -9.17 20.84
CA GLY A 764 -7.81 -9.40 20.90
C GLY A 764 -8.27 -9.71 22.32
N CYS A 765 -7.82 -8.89 23.27
CA CYS A 765 -7.66 -9.12 24.71
C CYS A 765 -6.60 -10.17 25.10
N LEU A 766 -6.61 -11.39 24.56
CA LEU A 766 -5.42 -12.25 24.67
C LEU A 766 -4.38 -11.78 23.65
N ASN A 767 -3.52 -10.85 24.08
CA ASN A 767 -2.53 -10.21 23.24
C ASN A 767 -1.38 -11.20 22.93
N GLY A 768 -0.94 -11.20 21.66
CA GLY A 768 -0.04 -12.18 21.07
C GLY A 768 1.38 -11.64 20.84
N GLY A 769 2.36 -12.47 21.15
CA GLY A 769 3.78 -12.20 20.88
C GLY A 769 4.51 -13.37 20.22
N ILE A 770 5.34 -13.09 19.21
CA ILE A 770 6.23 -14.09 18.60
C ILE A 770 7.36 -14.42 19.58
N PRO A 771 7.61 -15.69 19.97
CA PRO A 771 8.66 -16.02 20.93
C PRO A 771 10.05 -15.67 20.40
N GLY A 772 10.88 -15.05 21.23
CA GLY A 772 12.25 -14.63 20.90
C GLY A 772 13.09 -15.71 20.20
N PRO A 773 13.11 -16.97 20.71
CA PRO A 773 13.86 -18.06 20.07
C PRO A 773 13.46 -18.35 18.62
N SER A 774 12.21 -18.10 18.21
CA SER A 774 11.78 -18.26 16.80
C SER A 774 12.43 -17.23 15.89
N ILE A 775 12.50 -15.97 16.35
CA ILE A 775 13.13 -14.86 15.63
C ILE A 775 14.66 -15.08 15.58
N VAL A 776 15.27 -15.46 16.71
CA VAL A 776 16.70 -15.77 16.81
C VAL A 776 17.10 -16.90 15.86
N ALA A 777 16.32 -17.98 15.78
CA ALA A 777 16.59 -19.10 14.89
C ALA A 777 16.54 -18.71 13.40
N ASP A 778 15.54 -17.92 12.98
CA ASP A 778 15.42 -17.45 11.60
C ASP A 778 16.48 -16.40 11.23
N LEU A 779 16.81 -15.46 12.13
CA LEU A 779 17.93 -14.53 11.95
C LEU A 779 19.28 -15.25 11.84
N THR A 780 19.48 -16.32 12.61
CA THR A 780 20.67 -17.18 12.54
C THR A 780 20.72 -17.94 11.21
N ALA A 781 19.60 -18.52 10.77
CA ALA A 781 19.51 -19.22 9.48
C ALA A 781 19.72 -18.28 8.28
N LYS A 782 19.31 -17.00 8.41
CA LYS A 782 19.56 -15.94 7.43
C LYS A 782 20.99 -15.36 7.51
N GLY A 783 21.77 -15.71 8.53
CA GLY A 783 23.16 -15.25 8.71
C GLY A 783 23.31 -13.79 9.13
N VAL A 784 22.28 -13.22 9.76
CA VAL A 784 22.15 -11.77 10.04
C VAL A 784 21.67 -11.47 11.47
N LEU A 785 21.77 -12.43 12.39
CA LEU A 785 21.59 -12.18 13.82
C LEU A 785 22.63 -11.14 14.30
N PRO A 786 22.23 -10.02 14.92
CA PRO A 786 23.17 -9.04 15.43
C PRO A 786 24.09 -9.60 16.52
N ALA A 787 25.30 -9.07 16.62
CA ALA A 787 26.15 -9.33 17.78
C ALA A 787 25.45 -8.88 19.08
N CYS A 788 25.64 -9.61 20.17
CA CYS A 788 24.97 -9.39 21.45
C CYS A 788 23.43 -9.42 21.41
N ALA A 789 22.78 -10.04 20.40
CA ALA A 789 21.32 -10.08 20.29
C ALA A 789 20.60 -11.04 21.25
N VAL A 790 21.33 -11.91 21.95
CA VAL A 790 20.80 -12.99 22.81
C VAL A 790 21.52 -12.95 24.16
N GLU A 791 20.82 -13.26 25.24
CA GLU A 791 21.33 -13.42 26.62
C GLU A 791 20.84 -14.76 27.23
#